data_AF-A0A1T4XFY6-F1
#
_entry.id   AF-A0A1T4XFY6-F1
#
_cell.length_a   1.000
_cell.length_b   1.000
_cell.length_c   1.000
_cell.angle_alpha   90.00
_cell.angle_beta   90.00
_cell.angle_gamma   90.00
#
_symmetry.space_group_name_H-M   'P 1'
#
loop_
_entity.id
_entity.type
_entity.pdbx_description
1 polymer ?
#
loop_
_entity_poly.entity_id
_entity_poly.type
_entity_poly.pdbx_seq_one_letter_code
_entity_poly.pdbx_strand_id
1 'polypeptide(L)'
;MSAIILPQLVSARFTGFEPLFAKPVELSIPPNPGPFLIIGGNGLGKTTMLQSIMFAVAGGADKDAFSDAGQLWNQKYFSKRLTKPKDAEVRVIMMLGQTKIEVRRGLDNPKVRGVRINDAEPVNSTNAEALYEATVVKASNCNSFRDFKFLMHRLCYLPEDRHSLVWDVEGQLGVSLLVCGESADDEIIRGHIQRWRKADTEMRHTHVSVTHLEERLAKALSAQKKQPAKPPKEQAEETKKQFEKAKAQLTHTTEAIVELTSKMNRAVVQLQEISAVIEAEEQNLDEHEEAFTLSCMLDQERADSALALQKMLIHKQCPFCTKKSTELTSRAASNLDKGLCPICGQHHTTEQPDRQITDLRKQLAPKYRKRAALQETLDHYQHQIRALQRQRNLQGAKLDDLSVKLPRIRATDTELDTGTESISQIRKLLAAYTADYERKQTATQLLKSELDFAYSRIAASKFARFSEIQDRVAIYATKFLGIKCTFESVPSKAVDKNSPFAFPLLVPSFKGIRRTQSTQCSESQAFFLDIAFRMALIDLVEKHSGYGSTFICETPENALDLAYADNVAEMFNQFRAAGCYALLTANLQAGGVAEPLLKKIKPLGERKLRAFNMLSHAELSGVQKRKRPDLDTQFNKLIS
;
A
#
# COMPACT_ATOMS: atom_id res chain seq x y z
N MET A 1 -14.62 5.03 9.94
CA MET A 1 -13.47 5.22 9.03
C MET A 1 -13.77 4.46 7.75
N SER A 2 -13.80 5.10 6.58
CA SER A 2 -14.07 4.39 5.31
C SER A 2 -12.76 3.82 4.77
N ALA A 3 -12.71 2.50 4.57
CA ALA A 3 -11.65 1.84 3.82
C ALA A 3 -11.82 2.12 2.31
N ILE A 4 -10.76 2.01 1.53
CA ILE A 4 -10.88 1.98 0.05
C ILE A 4 -11.75 0.79 -0.34
N ILE A 5 -12.50 0.94 -1.43
CA ILE A 5 -13.31 -0.13 -2.02
C ILE A 5 -12.82 -0.37 -3.45
N LEU A 6 -12.47 -1.61 -3.77
CA LEU A 6 -12.08 -2.03 -5.12
C LEU A 6 -13.29 -2.64 -5.85
N PRO A 7 -13.30 -2.64 -7.20
CA PRO A 7 -14.46 -3.12 -7.94
C PRO A 7 -14.58 -4.64 -7.92
N GLN A 8 -15.80 -5.12 -7.74
CA GLN A 8 -16.21 -6.46 -8.09
C GLN A 8 -16.80 -6.46 -9.51
N LEU A 9 -16.17 -7.18 -10.44
CA LEU A 9 -16.71 -7.33 -11.78
C LEU A 9 -17.90 -8.31 -11.77
N VAL A 10 -18.98 -7.93 -12.44
CA VAL A 10 -20.21 -8.74 -12.58
C VAL A 10 -20.32 -9.27 -13.99
N SER A 11 -20.16 -8.42 -14.99
CA SER A 11 -20.15 -8.85 -16.39
C SER A 11 -19.39 -7.91 -17.30
N ALA A 12 -18.98 -8.42 -18.45
CA ALA A 12 -18.37 -7.65 -19.52
C ALA A 12 -18.93 -8.08 -20.88
N ARG A 13 -19.30 -7.12 -21.73
CA ARG A 13 -19.79 -7.36 -23.08
C ARG A 13 -18.92 -6.62 -24.09
N PHE A 14 -18.51 -7.35 -25.13
CA PHE A 14 -17.61 -6.90 -26.18
C PHE A 14 -18.38 -6.84 -27.50
N THR A 15 -18.38 -5.69 -28.16
CA THR A 15 -19.07 -5.45 -29.44
C THR A 15 -18.10 -4.82 -30.44
N GLY A 16 -18.11 -5.24 -31.71
CA GLY A 16 -17.25 -4.67 -32.76
C GLY A 16 -15.79 -5.13 -32.71
N PHE A 17 -15.52 -6.34 -32.21
CA PHE A 17 -14.16 -6.87 -31.98
C PHE A 17 -13.61 -7.68 -33.17
N GLU A 18 -14.02 -7.39 -34.40
CA GLU A 18 -13.46 -8.06 -35.58
C GLU A 18 -11.96 -7.73 -35.75
N PRO A 19 -11.10 -8.70 -36.14
CA PRO A 19 -11.41 -10.09 -36.49
C PRO A 19 -11.40 -11.05 -35.29
N LEU A 20 -11.13 -10.59 -34.06
CA LEU A 20 -11.03 -11.48 -32.90
C LEU A 20 -12.35 -12.21 -32.61
N PHE A 21 -13.47 -11.49 -32.66
CA PHE A 21 -14.81 -12.02 -32.41
C PHE A 21 -15.75 -11.65 -33.55
N ALA A 22 -16.37 -12.66 -34.18
CA ALA A 22 -17.33 -12.47 -35.27
C ALA A 22 -18.72 -12.01 -34.79
N LYS A 23 -19.02 -12.17 -33.49
CA LYS A 23 -20.29 -11.79 -32.86
C LYS A 23 -19.99 -11.12 -31.52
N PRO A 24 -20.93 -10.32 -30.97
CA PRO A 24 -20.82 -9.82 -29.61
C PRO A 24 -20.60 -10.96 -28.61
N VAL A 25 -19.66 -10.76 -27.69
CA VAL A 25 -19.30 -11.72 -26.65
C VAL A 25 -19.71 -11.17 -25.31
N GLU A 26 -20.31 -11.99 -24.46
CA GLU A 26 -20.71 -11.61 -23.10
C GLU A 26 -20.11 -12.58 -22.10
N LEU A 27 -19.45 -12.03 -21.10
CA LEU A 27 -18.82 -12.73 -20.00
C LEU A 27 -19.60 -12.39 -18.74
N SER A 28 -20.20 -13.39 -18.11
CA SER A 28 -20.95 -13.26 -16.86
C SER A 28 -20.17 -13.93 -15.73
N ILE A 29 -19.75 -13.15 -14.75
CA ILE A 29 -18.97 -13.64 -13.60
C ILE A 29 -19.97 -14.07 -12.52
N PRO A 30 -19.84 -15.28 -11.96
CA PRO A 30 -20.71 -15.74 -10.89
C PRO A 30 -20.69 -14.79 -9.67
N PRO A 31 -21.83 -14.62 -8.99
CA PRO A 31 -21.94 -13.68 -7.87
C PRO A 31 -21.26 -14.15 -6.59
N ASN A 32 -20.64 -15.34 -6.60
CA ASN A 32 -19.95 -15.90 -5.45
C ASN A 32 -18.41 -15.85 -5.64
N PRO A 33 -17.64 -15.64 -4.56
CA PRO A 33 -16.19 -15.48 -4.63
C PRO A 33 -15.46 -16.67 -5.27
N GLY A 34 -14.28 -16.40 -5.82
CA GLY A 34 -13.37 -17.39 -6.36
C GLY A 34 -12.96 -17.20 -7.82
N PRO A 35 -12.19 -18.14 -8.37
CA PRO A 35 -11.62 -18.00 -9.71
C PRO A 35 -12.69 -18.16 -10.80
N PHE A 36 -12.55 -17.36 -11.85
CA PHE A 36 -13.25 -17.45 -13.12
C PHE A 36 -12.18 -17.48 -14.22
N LEU A 37 -12.23 -18.50 -15.07
CA LEU A 37 -11.18 -18.82 -16.04
C LEU A 37 -11.66 -18.55 -17.46
N ILE A 38 -10.90 -17.73 -18.18
CA ILE A 38 -11.01 -17.56 -19.63
C ILE A 38 -10.02 -18.53 -20.28
N ILE A 39 -10.53 -19.59 -20.90
CA ILE A 39 -9.72 -20.72 -21.38
C ILE A 39 -9.69 -20.75 -22.90
N GLY A 40 -8.50 -20.86 -23.48
CA GLY A 40 -8.36 -21.08 -24.92
C GLY A 40 -6.92 -21.04 -25.40
N GLY A 41 -6.65 -21.48 -26.63
CA GLY A 41 -5.31 -21.49 -27.21
C GLY A 41 -4.66 -20.10 -27.40
N ASN A 42 -3.39 -20.11 -27.79
CA ASN A 42 -2.64 -18.89 -28.12
C ASN A 42 -3.31 -18.13 -29.28
N GLY A 43 -3.25 -16.79 -29.22
CA GLY A 43 -3.77 -15.92 -30.28
C GLY A 43 -5.30 -15.73 -30.32
N LEU A 44 -6.08 -16.37 -29.43
CA LEU A 44 -7.55 -16.23 -29.43
C LEU A 44 -8.08 -14.93 -28.81
N GLY A 45 -7.20 -13.99 -28.42
CA GLY A 45 -7.62 -12.69 -27.87
C GLY A 45 -7.85 -12.64 -26.36
N LYS A 46 -7.37 -13.63 -25.58
CA LYS A 46 -7.48 -13.66 -24.10
C LYS A 46 -6.97 -12.37 -23.44
N THR A 47 -5.72 -12.01 -23.73
CA THR A 47 -5.04 -10.79 -23.27
C THR A 47 -5.80 -9.54 -23.69
N THR A 48 -6.24 -9.48 -24.96
CA THR A 48 -7.04 -8.36 -25.46
C THR A 48 -8.34 -8.20 -24.67
N MET A 49 -9.00 -9.30 -24.29
CA MET A 49 -10.26 -9.28 -23.55
C MET A 49 -10.06 -8.71 -22.14
N LEU A 50 -9.04 -9.15 -21.40
CA LEU A 50 -8.73 -8.61 -20.07
C LEU A 50 -8.35 -7.12 -20.13
N GLN A 51 -7.49 -6.75 -21.08
CA GLN A 51 -7.07 -5.36 -21.26
C GLN A 51 -8.23 -4.45 -21.68
N SER A 52 -9.17 -4.96 -22.47
CA SER A 52 -10.39 -4.25 -22.84
C SER A 52 -11.31 -4.01 -21.63
N ILE A 53 -11.43 -4.98 -20.71
CA ILE A 53 -12.14 -4.78 -19.43
C ILE A 53 -11.46 -3.68 -18.61
N MET A 54 -10.14 -3.78 -18.44
CA MET A 54 -9.37 -2.79 -17.68
C MET A 54 -9.43 -1.39 -18.29
N PHE A 55 -9.38 -1.30 -19.62
CA PHE A 55 -9.55 -0.05 -20.35
C PHE A 55 -10.96 0.52 -20.16
N ALA A 56 -12.01 -0.31 -20.17
CA ALA A 56 -13.37 0.13 -19.91
C ALA A 56 -13.55 0.71 -18.51
N VAL A 57 -12.96 0.08 -17.49
CA VAL A 57 -13.06 0.51 -16.08
C VAL A 57 -12.15 1.73 -15.79
N ALA A 58 -10.85 1.63 -16.05
CA ALA A 58 -9.86 2.61 -15.58
C ALA A 58 -9.33 3.55 -16.68
N GLY A 59 -9.63 3.25 -17.94
CA GLY A 59 -9.06 3.96 -19.09
C GLY A 59 -7.63 3.51 -19.37
N GLY A 60 -6.99 4.11 -20.38
CA GLY A 60 -5.60 3.80 -20.71
C GLY A 60 -4.62 4.36 -19.68
N ALA A 61 -3.48 3.72 -19.44
CA ALA A 61 -2.46 4.19 -18.50
C ALA A 61 -1.89 5.58 -18.92
N ASP A 62 -1.92 6.58 -18.03
CA ASP A 62 -1.41 7.94 -18.33
C ASP A 62 0.09 8.04 -18.07
N LYS A 63 0.81 8.77 -18.92
CA LYS A 63 2.26 9.00 -18.75
C LYS A 63 2.63 9.66 -17.41
N ASP A 64 1.73 10.46 -16.84
CA ASP A 64 1.97 11.13 -15.56
C ASP A 64 1.70 10.24 -14.33
N ALA A 65 0.96 9.14 -14.51
CA ALA A 65 0.62 8.20 -13.44
C ALA A 65 1.58 7.01 -13.36
N PHE A 66 2.36 6.74 -14.41
CA PHE A 66 3.28 5.60 -14.51
C PHE A 66 4.64 6.08 -15.05
N SER A 67 5.71 5.88 -14.27
CA SER A 67 7.11 6.17 -14.67
C SER A 67 7.52 5.46 -15.96
N ASP A 68 6.93 4.28 -16.21
CA ASP A 68 7.18 3.46 -17.40
C ASP A 68 6.08 3.69 -18.44
N ALA A 69 6.22 4.78 -19.19
CA ALA A 69 5.35 5.17 -20.31
C ALA A 69 5.32 4.18 -21.51
N GLY A 70 5.94 3.00 -21.38
CA GLY A 70 6.15 2.03 -22.46
C GLY A 70 4.92 1.24 -22.88
N GLN A 71 3.91 1.10 -22.03
CA GLN A 71 2.76 0.21 -22.28
C GLN A 71 1.43 0.93 -22.11
N LEU A 72 1.21 1.86 -23.03
CA LEU A 72 -0.09 2.46 -23.23
C LEU A 72 -1.01 1.44 -23.94
N TRP A 73 -1.90 0.74 -23.22
CA TRP A 73 -3.15 0.24 -23.83
C TRP A 73 -4.02 1.44 -24.17
N ASN A 74 -3.59 2.19 -25.17
CA ASN A 74 -4.28 3.36 -25.70
C ASN A 74 -4.99 2.97 -26.99
N GLN A 75 -5.65 3.96 -27.61
CA GLN A 75 -6.28 3.81 -28.92
C GLN A 75 -5.38 3.12 -29.97
N LYS A 76 -4.07 3.41 -29.99
CA LYS A 76 -3.13 2.82 -30.97
C LYS A 76 -2.90 1.33 -30.72
N TYR A 77 -3.02 0.87 -29.48
CA TYR A 77 -2.92 -0.54 -29.14
C TYR A 77 -4.08 -1.33 -29.75
N PHE A 78 -5.31 -0.88 -29.52
CA PHE A 78 -6.51 -1.55 -30.04
C PHE A 78 -6.67 -1.40 -31.55
N SER A 79 -6.28 -0.26 -32.13
CA SER A 79 -6.36 -0.05 -33.59
C SER A 79 -5.47 -1.00 -34.40
N LYS A 80 -4.43 -1.58 -33.79
CA LYS A 80 -3.57 -2.58 -34.43
C LYS A 80 -4.15 -4.01 -34.36
N ARG A 81 -5.14 -4.23 -33.50
CA ARG A 81 -5.73 -5.56 -33.24
C ARG A 81 -7.14 -5.70 -33.81
N LEU A 82 -7.82 -4.58 -34.06
CA LEU A 82 -9.18 -4.54 -34.57
C LEU A 82 -9.23 -3.89 -35.94
N THR A 83 -10.06 -4.41 -36.85
CA THR A 83 -10.26 -3.81 -38.18
C THR A 83 -11.05 -2.51 -38.12
N LYS A 84 -12.06 -2.43 -37.24
CA LYS A 84 -12.94 -1.26 -37.07
C LYS A 84 -13.02 -0.80 -35.61
N PRO A 85 -11.93 -0.24 -35.06
CA PRO A 85 -11.89 0.16 -33.64
C PRO A 85 -12.92 1.24 -33.26
N LYS A 86 -13.45 2.00 -34.24
CA LYS A 86 -14.51 3.00 -34.02
C LYS A 86 -15.85 2.38 -33.63
N ASP A 87 -16.14 1.21 -34.19
CA ASP A 87 -17.37 0.46 -33.92
C ASP A 87 -17.21 -0.43 -32.67
N ALA A 88 -15.99 -0.53 -32.14
CA ALA A 88 -15.67 -1.35 -31.00
C ALA A 88 -16.04 -0.65 -29.68
N GLU A 89 -16.86 -1.32 -28.87
CA GLU A 89 -17.29 -0.87 -27.55
C GLU A 89 -17.19 -2.02 -26.55
N VAL A 90 -16.83 -1.66 -25.32
CA VAL A 90 -16.85 -2.55 -24.17
C VAL A 90 -17.81 -1.98 -23.14
N ARG A 91 -18.73 -2.84 -22.68
CA ARG A 91 -19.65 -2.55 -21.58
C ARG A 91 -19.23 -3.41 -20.39
N VAL A 92 -18.98 -2.78 -19.24
CA VAL A 92 -18.65 -3.48 -17.99
C VAL A 92 -19.67 -3.12 -16.94
N ILE A 93 -20.19 -4.14 -16.25
CA ILE A 93 -21.01 -4.00 -15.05
C ILE A 93 -20.15 -4.41 -13.86
N MET A 94 -20.05 -3.52 -12.87
CA MET A 94 -19.29 -3.75 -11.65
C MET A 94 -20.07 -3.26 -10.41
N MET A 95 -19.78 -3.87 -9.26
CA MET A 95 -20.17 -3.37 -7.96
C MET A 95 -18.99 -2.64 -7.34
N LEU A 96 -19.24 -1.44 -6.81
CA LEU A 96 -18.30 -0.65 -6.03
C LEU A 96 -19.00 -0.32 -4.71
N GLY A 97 -18.74 -1.14 -3.71
CA GLY A 97 -19.53 -1.17 -2.48
C GLY A 97 -20.95 -1.63 -2.78
N GLN A 98 -21.94 -0.82 -2.40
CA GLN A 98 -23.34 -1.04 -2.73
C GLN A 98 -23.74 -0.44 -4.09
N THR A 99 -22.86 0.34 -4.71
CA THR A 99 -23.17 1.05 -5.96
C THR A 99 -22.93 0.13 -7.15
N LYS A 100 -23.96 -0.13 -7.94
CA LYS A 100 -23.83 -0.83 -9.22
C LYS A 100 -23.50 0.19 -10.31
N ILE A 101 -22.43 -0.05 -11.06
CA ILE A 101 -21.98 0.86 -12.12
C ILE A 101 -21.90 0.06 -13.41
N GLU A 102 -22.64 0.49 -14.44
CA GLU A 102 -22.49 0.03 -15.80
C GLU A 102 -21.80 1.14 -16.62
N VAL A 103 -20.60 0.85 -17.12
CA VAL A 103 -19.82 1.78 -17.94
C VAL A 103 -19.68 1.24 -19.35
N ARG A 104 -19.87 2.12 -20.33
CA ARG A 104 -19.67 1.85 -21.76
C ARG A 104 -18.58 2.76 -22.30
N ARG A 105 -17.54 2.16 -22.86
CA ARG A 105 -16.38 2.89 -23.39
C ARG A 105 -16.01 2.35 -24.77
N GLY A 106 -15.77 3.26 -25.71
CA GLY A 106 -15.25 2.92 -27.03
C GLY A 106 -13.75 2.63 -26.97
N LEU A 107 -13.22 1.84 -27.90
CA LEU A 107 -11.76 1.59 -27.98
C LEU A 107 -11.03 2.60 -28.86
N ASP A 108 -11.77 3.41 -29.61
CA ASP A 108 -11.26 4.51 -30.41
C ASP A 108 -10.99 5.78 -29.58
N ASN A 109 -11.61 5.93 -28.42
CA ASN A 109 -11.43 7.10 -27.56
C ASN A 109 -11.47 6.64 -26.09
N PRO A 110 -10.53 7.09 -25.22
CA PRO A 110 -10.60 6.79 -23.79
C PRO A 110 -11.85 7.34 -23.08
N LYS A 111 -12.68 8.17 -23.74
CA LYS A 111 -13.90 8.70 -23.14
C LYS A 111 -15.03 7.65 -23.01
N VAL A 112 -15.70 7.67 -21.87
CA VAL A 112 -16.94 6.98 -21.56
C VAL A 112 -18.04 7.49 -22.50
N ARG A 113 -18.64 6.56 -23.24
CA ARG A 113 -19.77 6.82 -24.15
C ARG A 113 -21.10 6.82 -23.42
N GLY A 114 -21.19 6.07 -22.33
CA GLY A 114 -22.35 6.10 -21.46
C GLY A 114 -22.11 5.44 -20.11
N VAL A 115 -22.84 5.90 -19.12
CA VAL A 115 -22.80 5.37 -17.76
C VAL A 115 -24.21 5.19 -17.23
N ARG A 116 -24.44 4.12 -16.48
CA ARG A 116 -25.67 3.88 -15.74
C ARG A 116 -25.31 3.51 -14.30
N ILE A 117 -25.88 4.24 -13.35
CA ILE A 117 -25.63 4.06 -11.91
C ILE A 117 -26.89 3.45 -11.31
N ASN A 118 -26.73 2.30 -10.66
CA ASN A 118 -27.82 1.49 -10.13
C ASN A 118 -28.88 1.23 -11.22
N ASP A 119 -30.15 1.39 -10.88
CA ASP A 119 -31.27 1.20 -11.80
C ASP A 119 -31.77 2.53 -12.41
N ALA A 120 -30.95 3.59 -12.39
CA ALA A 120 -31.26 4.86 -13.04
C ALA A 120 -31.20 4.77 -14.58
N GLU A 121 -31.69 5.80 -15.25
CA GLU A 121 -31.60 5.92 -16.71
C GLU A 121 -30.14 6.09 -17.18
N PRO A 122 -29.72 5.46 -18.30
CA PRO A 122 -28.36 5.57 -18.82
C PRO A 122 -28.08 6.97 -19.36
N VAL A 123 -27.00 7.59 -18.88
CA VAL A 123 -26.52 8.89 -19.34
C VAL A 123 -25.52 8.67 -20.49
N ASN A 124 -25.88 9.14 -21.70
CA ASN A 124 -25.09 8.95 -22.93
C ASN A 124 -24.61 10.28 -23.53
N SER A 125 -24.43 11.30 -22.70
CA SER A 125 -24.01 12.65 -23.10
C SER A 125 -22.52 12.88 -22.84
N THR A 126 -22.01 14.06 -23.22
CA THR A 126 -20.67 14.51 -22.85
C THR A 126 -20.41 14.53 -21.34
N ASN A 127 -21.47 14.53 -20.52
CA ASN A 127 -21.36 14.53 -19.06
C ASN A 127 -21.18 13.11 -18.47
N ALA A 128 -21.24 12.05 -19.31
CA ALA A 128 -21.10 10.67 -18.85
C ALA A 128 -19.74 10.40 -18.19
N GLU A 129 -18.65 10.98 -18.70
CA GLU A 129 -17.31 10.86 -18.08
C GLU A 129 -17.29 11.47 -16.68
N ALA A 130 -17.69 12.74 -16.55
CA ALA A 130 -17.65 13.45 -15.29
C ALA A 130 -18.53 12.78 -14.23
N LEU A 131 -19.72 12.27 -14.63
CA LEU A 131 -20.59 11.50 -13.76
C LEU A 131 -19.94 10.18 -13.34
N TYR A 132 -19.31 9.46 -14.27
CA TYR A 132 -18.61 8.22 -13.99
C TYR A 132 -17.46 8.43 -13.01
N GLU A 133 -16.56 9.38 -13.30
CA GLU A 133 -15.40 9.69 -12.46
C GLU A 133 -15.84 10.11 -11.05
N ALA A 134 -16.81 11.02 -10.93
CA ALA A 134 -17.32 11.46 -9.63
C ALA A 134 -17.98 10.32 -8.83
N THR A 135 -18.72 9.44 -9.52
CA THR A 135 -19.36 8.29 -8.86
C THR A 135 -18.34 7.27 -8.40
N VAL A 136 -17.33 6.97 -9.23
CA VAL A 136 -16.25 6.05 -8.87
C VAL A 136 -15.46 6.56 -7.69
N VAL A 137 -15.03 7.83 -7.70
CA VAL A 137 -14.29 8.45 -6.58
C VAL A 137 -15.07 8.33 -5.27
N LYS A 138 -16.36 8.67 -5.32
CA LYS A 138 -17.24 8.60 -4.14
C LYS A 138 -17.45 7.17 -3.66
N ALA A 139 -17.69 6.22 -4.55
CA ALA A 139 -18.02 4.84 -4.19
C ALA A 139 -16.78 3.98 -3.88
N SER A 140 -15.60 4.29 -4.43
CA SER A 140 -14.33 3.63 -4.07
C SER A 140 -13.69 4.21 -2.82
N ASN A 141 -14.17 5.37 -2.35
CA ASN A 141 -13.53 6.14 -1.29
C ASN A 141 -12.06 6.49 -1.62
N CYS A 142 -11.77 6.71 -2.91
CA CYS A 142 -10.48 7.25 -3.36
C CYS A 142 -10.52 8.79 -3.33
N ASN A 143 -9.36 9.43 -3.31
CA ASN A 143 -9.27 10.91 -3.35
C ASN A 143 -9.59 11.46 -4.73
N SER A 144 -9.15 10.73 -5.75
CA SER A 144 -9.25 11.15 -7.13
C SER A 144 -9.44 9.95 -8.05
N PHE A 145 -9.97 10.19 -9.25
CA PHE A 145 -10.08 9.16 -10.26
C PHE A 145 -8.70 8.64 -10.70
N ARG A 146 -7.67 9.48 -10.58
CA ARG A 146 -6.27 9.08 -10.81
C ARG A 146 -5.81 8.00 -9.84
N ASP A 147 -6.19 8.08 -8.57
CA ASP A 147 -5.80 7.07 -7.57
C ASP A 147 -6.55 5.76 -7.79
N PHE A 148 -7.84 5.83 -8.12
CA PHE A 148 -8.61 4.66 -8.56
C PHE A 148 -7.93 3.99 -9.77
N LYS A 149 -7.60 4.76 -10.81
CA LYS A 149 -6.91 4.28 -12.00
C LYS A 149 -5.54 3.67 -11.66
N PHE A 150 -4.79 4.27 -10.74
CA PHE A 150 -3.52 3.74 -10.27
C PHE A 150 -3.70 2.38 -9.58
N LEU A 151 -4.67 2.21 -8.68
CA LEU A 151 -4.98 0.93 -8.04
C LEU A 151 -5.44 -0.13 -9.04
N MET A 152 -6.26 0.26 -10.02
CA MET A 152 -6.71 -0.68 -11.05
C MET A 152 -5.54 -1.25 -11.85
N HIS A 153 -4.60 -0.40 -12.29
CA HIS A 153 -3.47 -0.82 -13.12
C HIS A 153 -2.30 -1.42 -12.33
N ARG A 154 -2.00 -0.94 -11.11
CA ARG A 154 -0.86 -1.42 -10.29
C ARG A 154 -1.21 -2.54 -9.32
N LEU A 155 -2.46 -2.66 -8.89
CA LEU A 155 -2.88 -3.66 -7.91
C LEU A 155 -3.83 -4.69 -8.54
N CYS A 156 -4.96 -4.24 -9.10
CA CYS A 156 -6.04 -5.14 -9.52
C CYS A 156 -5.75 -5.90 -10.82
N TYR A 157 -4.88 -5.39 -11.70
CA TYR A 157 -4.50 -6.06 -12.94
C TYR A 157 -3.02 -6.44 -12.96
N LEU A 158 -2.75 -7.70 -13.31
CA LEU A 158 -1.42 -8.22 -13.59
C LEU A 158 -1.32 -8.67 -15.07
N PRO A 159 -0.72 -7.86 -15.94
CA PRO A 159 -0.49 -8.20 -17.35
C PRO A 159 0.67 -9.21 -17.57
N GLU A 160 0.73 -9.81 -18.76
CA GLU A 160 1.79 -10.77 -19.15
C GLU A 160 3.19 -10.16 -19.22
N ASP A 161 3.32 -8.84 -19.36
CA ASP A 161 4.61 -8.10 -19.42
C ASP A 161 5.26 -7.84 -18.05
N ARG A 162 4.60 -8.27 -16.96
CA ARG A 162 5.19 -8.59 -15.63
C ARG A 162 5.87 -7.44 -14.90
N HIS A 163 5.19 -6.31 -14.80
CA HIS A 163 5.61 -5.26 -13.86
C HIS A 163 5.31 -5.70 -12.43
N SER A 164 6.35 -6.17 -11.74
CA SER A 164 6.22 -6.58 -10.36
C SER A 164 6.01 -5.37 -9.45
N LEU A 165 4.93 -5.40 -8.69
CA LEU A 165 4.63 -4.47 -7.62
C LEU A 165 5.55 -4.69 -6.39
N VAL A 166 5.95 -5.93 -6.10
CA VAL A 166 6.82 -6.27 -4.95
C VAL A 166 8.18 -5.57 -5.03
N TRP A 167 8.78 -5.50 -6.22
CA TRP A 167 10.10 -4.88 -6.40
C TRP A 167 10.05 -3.46 -6.99
N ASP A 168 8.86 -2.92 -7.23
CA ASP A 168 8.65 -1.53 -7.64
C ASP A 168 8.52 -0.63 -6.41
N VAL A 169 9.57 0.15 -6.13
CA VAL A 169 9.63 1.04 -4.96
C VAL A 169 8.51 2.08 -4.96
N GLU A 170 8.25 2.71 -6.12
CA GLU A 170 7.22 3.76 -6.23
C GLU A 170 5.81 3.16 -6.23
N GLY A 171 5.63 2.03 -6.93
CA GLY A 171 4.39 1.27 -6.95
C GLY A 171 3.99 0.77 -5.57
N GLN A 172 4.91 0.11 -4.87
CA GLN A 172 4.65 -0.43 -3.53
C GLN A 172 4.34 0.68 -2.53
N LEU A 173 5.08 1.79 -2.59
CA LEU A 173 4.79 2.97 -1.78
C LEU A 173 3.37 3.48 -2.05
N GLY A 174 3.06 3.78 -3.32
CA GLY A 174 1.78 4.37 -3.69
C GLY A 174 0.59 3.49 -3.33
N VAL A 175 0.69 2.18 -3.59
CA VAL A 175 -0.38 1.24 -3.25
C VAL A 175 -0.51 1.10 -1.73
N SER A 176 0.60 1.01 -0.99
CA SER A 176 0.57 0.91 0.47
C SER A 176 -0.02 2.16 1.12
N LEU A 177 0.31 3.36 0.63
CA LEU A 177 -0.28 4.60 1.13
C LEU A 177 -1.78 4.67 0.88
N LEU A 178 -2.25 4.24 -0.29
CA LEU A 178 -3.68 4.23 -0.60
C LEU A 178 -4.43 3.17 0.23
N VAL A 179 -3.92 1.95 0.31
CA VAL A 179 -4.58 0.84 1.01
C VAL A 179 -4.52 1.02 2.54
N CYS A 180 -3.39 1.48 3.08
CA CYS A 180 -3.20 1.63 4.52
C CYS A 180 -3.54 3.02 5.05
N GLY A 181 -3.45 4.07 4.23
CA GLY A 181 -3.56 5.45 4.64
C GLY A 181 -4.99 5.99 4.66
N GLU A 182 -5.13 7.21 5.17
CA GLU A 182 -6.29 8.05 4.92
C GLU A 182 -6.06 8.92 3.70
N SER A 183 -7.16 9.43 3.14
CA SER A 183 -7.15 10.37 2.01
C SER A 183 -6.13 11.49 2.18
N ALA A 184 -6.07 12.09 3.37
CA ALA A 184 -5.19 13.21 3.70
C ALA A 184 -3.70 12.82 3.78
N ASP A 185 -3.38 11.58 4.16
CA ASP A 185 -1.99 11.13 4.36
C ASP A 185 -1.24 11.05 3.03
N ASP A 186 -1.88 10.46 2.01
CA ASP A 186 -1.31 10.35 0.66
C ASP A 186 -1.08 11.73 0.03
N GLU A 187 -2.02 12.66 0.20
CA GLU A 187 -1.90 14.02 -0.33
C GLU A 187 -0.74 14.80 0.31
N ILE A 188 -0.59 14.71 1.63
CA ILE A 188 0.52 15.32 2.37
C ILE A 188 1.85 14.80 1.81
N ILE A 189 1.98 13.48 1.71
CA ILE A 189 3.20 12.83 1.24
C ILE A 189 3.53 13.21 -0.20
N ARG A 190 2.57 13.12 -1.12
CA ARG A 190 2.77 13.54 -2.52
C ARG A 190 3.16 15.01 -2.61
N GLY A 191 2.54 15.87 -1.81
CA GLY A 191 2.89 17.29 -1.73
C GLY A 191 4.33 17.52 -1.26
N HIS A 192 4.83 16.74 -0.31
CA HIS A 192 6.24 16.78 0.09
C HIS A 192 7.16 16.23 -1.02
N ILE A 193 6.81 15.12 -1.67
CA ILE A 193 7.60 14.55 -2.78
C ILE A 193 7.72 15.56 -3.93
N GLN A 194 6.62 16.21 -4.33
CA GLN A 194 6.62 17.17 -5.43
C GLN A 194 7.50 18.38 -5.13
N ARG A 195 7.38 18.95 -3.92
CA ARG A 195 8.25 20.05 -3.47
C ARG A 195 9.72 19.66 -3.46
N TRP A 196 10.04 18.48 -2.94
CA TRP A 196 11.40 17.97 -2.92
C TRP A 196 11.94 17.73 -4.34
N ARG A 197 11.17 17.06 -5.23
CA ARG A 197 11.58 16.81 -6.63
C ARG A 197 11.88 18.12 -7.37
N LYS A 198 11.01 19.13 -7.22
CA LYS A 198 11.23 20.45 -7.83
C LYS A 198 12.54 21.09 -7.35
N ALA A 199 12.76 21.11 -6.02
CA ALA A 199 13.98 21.67 -5.45
C ALA A 199 15.25 20.89 -5.85
N ASP A 200 15.17 19.56 -5.94
CA ASP A 200 16.28 18.70 -6.38
C ASP A 200 16.61 18.93 -7.86
N THR A 201 15.61 19.07 -8.74
CA THR A 201 15.81 19.43 -10.15
C THR A 201 16.49 20.79 -10.28
N GLU A 202 15.99 21.83 -9.59
CA GLU A 202 16.59 23.17 -9.61
C GLU A 202 18.03 23.16 -9.09
N MET A 203 18.32 22.41 -8.02
CA MET A 203 19.67 22.24 -7.47
C MET A 203 20.61 21.58 -8.49
N ARG A 204 20.17 20.50 -9.16
CA ARG A 204 20.97 19.82 -10.19
C ARG A 204 21.26 20.72 -11.39
N HIS A 205 20.29 21.52 -11.83
CA HIS A 205 20.53 22.50 -12.91
C HIS A 205 21.58 23.54 -12.49
N THR A 206 21.51 24.07 -11.28
CA THR A 206 22.52 25.02 -10.78
C THR A 206 23.90 24.38 -10.64
N HIS A 207 23.98 23.11 -10.22
CA HIS A 207 25.24 22.35 -10.20
C HIS A 207 25.88 22.27 -11.60
N VAL A 208 25.10 21.94 -12.63
CA VAL A 208 25.58 21.90 -14.02
C VAL A 208 26.12 23.26 -14.45
N SER A 209 25.45 24.37 -14.09
CA SER A 209 25.96 25.72 -14.35
C SER A 209 27.28 26.01 -13.64
N VAL A 210 27.44 25.56 -12.39
CA VAL A 210 28.71 25.68 -11.65
C VAL A 210 29.82 24.93 -12.40
N THR A 211 29.59 23.67 -12.78
CA THR A 211 30.57 22.86 -13.52
C THR A 211 30.99 23.51 -14.84
N HIS A 212 30.04 24.04 -15.63
CA HIS A 212 30.36 24.76 -16.86
C HIS A 212 31.17 26.04 -16.63
N LEU A 213 30.90 26.77 -15.55
CA LEU A 213 31.67 27.96 -15.17
C LEU A 213 33.09 27.60 -14.72
N GLU A 214 33.27 26.48 -14.01
CA GLU A 214 34.59 25.94 -13.65
C GLU A 214 35.40 25.56 -14.89
N GLU A 215 34.79 24.87 -15.85
CA GLU A 215 35.42 24.51 -17.12
C GLU A 215 35.81 25.75 -17.94
N ARG A 216 34.92 26.75 -18.03
CA ARG A 216 35.20 28.04 -18.68
C ARG A 216 36.36 28.77 -18.00
N LEU A 217 36.38 28.79 -16.67
CA LEU A 217 37.47 29.39 -15.89
C LEU A 217 38.79 28.67 -16.13
N ALA A 218 38.80 27.34 -16.15
CA ALA A 218 39.99 26.53 -16.44
C ALA A 218 40.53 26.81 -17.85
N LYS A 219 39.65 26.89 -18.86
CA LYS A 219 40.01 27.28 -20.23
C LYS A 219 40.60 28.70 -20.28
N ALA A 220 39.95 29.67 -19.64
CA ALA A 220 40.43 31.05 -19.59
C ALA A 220 41.79 31.19 -18.88
N LEU A 221 42.01 30.48 -17.76
CA LEU A 221 43.28 30.44 -17.04
C LEU A 221 44.39 29.77 -17.86
N SER A 222 44.07 28.71 -18.58
CA SER A 222 45.02 28.03 -19.47
C SER A 222 45.48 28.94 -20.64
N ALA A 223 44.59 29.82 -21.10
CA ALA A 223 44.90 30.85 -22.11
C ALA A 223 45.72 32.02 -21.56
N GLN A 224 45.77 32.22 -20.23
CA GLN A 224 46.36 33.39 -19.58
C GLN A 224 47.77 33.17 -19.01
N LYS A 225 48.53 32.14 -19.44
CA LYS A 225 49.90 31.82 -18.98
C LYS A 225 50.98 32.92 -19.22
N LYS A 226 50.64 34.19 -19.44
CA LYS A 226 51.55 35.33 -19.39
C LYS A 226 50.89 36.52 -18.68
N GLN A 227 51.26 36.68 -17.41
CA GLN A 227 51.41 37.91 -16.60
C GLN A 227 50.72 37.83 -15.22
N PRO A 228 51.42 38.18 -14.13
CA PRO A 228 50.82 38.28 -12.81
C PRO A 228 50.21 39.68 -12.63
N ALA A 229 48.95 39.74 -12.20
CA ALA A 229 48.32 40.99 -11.77
C ALA A 229 48.16 40.99 -10.24
N LYS A 230 48.66 42.06 -9.61
CA LYS A 230 48.54 42.41 -8.18
C LYS A 230 47.08 42.43 -7.69
N PRO A 231 46.77 42.04 -6.45
CA PRO A 231 45.49 42.33 -5.81
C PRO A 231 45.49 43.80 -5.35
N PRO A 232 44.32 44.45 -5.30
CA PRO A 232 43.79 44.75 -3.97
C PRO A 232 42.26 44.78 -3.88
N LYS A 233 41.72 44.45 -2.70
CA LYS A 233 40.66 45.20 -1.97
C LYS A 233 40.31 44.47 -0.66
N GLU A 234 40.92 44.89 0.44
CA GLU A 234 40.75 44.35 1.82
C GLU A 234 39.28 44.24 2.26
N GLN A 235 38.40 45.16 1.83
CA GLN A 235 36.98 45.14 2.19
C GLN A 235 36.18 43.95 1.58
N ALA A 236 36.57 43.47 0.40
CA ALA A 236 35.93 42.31 -0.23
C ALA A 236 36.39 40.99 0.42
N GLU A 237 37.61 40.97 0.94
CA GLU A 237 38.21 39.82 1.62
C GLU A 237 37.64 39.65 3.04
N GLU A 238 37.40 40.76 3.73
CA GLU A 238 36.72 40.79 5.03
C GLU A 238 35.26 40.34 4.93
N THR A 239 34.51 40.85 3.94
CA THR A 239 33.12 40.42 3.70
C THR A 239 33.04 38.93 3.34
N LYS A 240 34.02 38.41 2.57
CA LYS A 240 34.15 36.97 2.29
C LYS A 240 34.44 36.15 3.55
N LYS A 241 35.37 36.57 4.40
CA LYS A 241 35.65 35.87 5.68
C LYS A 241 34.42 35.84 6.59
N GLN A 242 33.66 36.94 6.66
CA GLN A 242 32.42 36.99 7.42
C GLN A 242 31.33 36.08 6.83
N PHE A 243 31.23 36.00 5.51
CA PHE A 243 30.33 35.08 4.80
C PHE A 243 30.68 33.61 5.08
N GLU A 244 31.95 33.22 4.94
CA GLU A 244 32.41 31.85 5.23
C GLU A 244 32.17 31.45 6.69
N LYS A 245 32.38 32.38 7.64
CA LYS A 245 32.10 32.13 9.06
C LYS A 245 30.61 31.95 9.32
N ALA A 246 29.75 32.80 8.74
CA ALA A 246 28.30 32.68 8.88
C ALA A 246 27.77 31.39 8.24
N LYS A 247 28.35 30.99 7.09
CA LYS A 247 28.09 29.71 6.42
C LYS A 247 28.43 28.53 7.31
N ALA A 248 29.66 28.46 7.85
CA ALA A 248 30.08 27.37 8.73
C ALA A 248 29.17 27.22 9.96
N GLN A 249 28.69 28.34 10.51
CA GLN A 249 27.72 28.34 11.61
C GLN A 249 26.35 27.80 11.19
N LEU A 250 25.89 28.13 9.98
CA LEU A 250 24.62 27.65 9.43
C LEU A 250 24.67 26.15 9.11
N THR A 251 25.75 25.65 8.51
CA THR A 251 25.95 24.21 8.27
C THR A 251 25.97 23.43 9.58
N HIS A 252 26.77 23.87 10.56
CA HIS A 252 26.81 23.21 11.87
C HIS A 252 25.42 23.19 12.55
N THR A 253 24.69 24.30 12.53
CA THR A 253 23.34 24.35 13.13
C THR A 253 22.37 23.43 12.39
N THR A 254 22.51 23.31 11.07
CA THR A 254 21.70 22.41 10.24
C THR A 254 22.03 20.94 10.54
N GLU A 255 23.31 20.59 10.64
CA GLU A 255 23.76 19.24 11.03
C GLU A 255 23.23 18.84 12.41
N ALA A 256 23.27 19.76 13.38
CA ALA A 256 22.72 19.54 14.71
C ALA A 256 21.20 19.29 14.68
N ILE A 257 20.45 20.03 13.84
CA ILE A 257 19.01 19.79 13.64
C ILE A 257 18.78 18.42 13.03
N VAL A 258 19.54 18.02 12.01
CA VAL A 258 19.42 16.71 11.36
C VAL A 258 19.70 15.59 12.36
N GLU A 259 20.76 15.72 13.17
CA GLU A 259 21.12 14.73 14.19
C GLU A 259 20.03 14.61 15.27
N LEU A 260 19.52 15.73 15.79
CA LEU A 260 18.44 15.72 16.78
C LEU A 260 17.14 15.18 16.21
N THR A 261 16.82 15.50 14.95
CA THR A 261 15.64 14.95 14.26
C THR A 261 15.77 13.43 14.11
N SER A 262 16.96 12.92 13.81
CA SER A 262 17.24 11.49 13.77
C SER A 262 17.06 10.81 15.14
N LYS A 263 17.56 11.44 16.22
CA LYS A 263 17.36 10.96 17.60
C LYS A 263 15.88 10.96 17.99
N MET A 264 15.15 12.02 17.65
CA MET A 264 13.71 12.14 17.85
C MET A 264 12.95 11.03 17.12
N ASN A 265 13.27 10.77 15.85
CA ASN A 265 12.63 9.71 15.07
C ASN A 265 12.83 8.32 15.71
N ARG A 266 14.02 8.02 16.22
CA ARG A 266 14.27 6.77 16.97
C ARG A 266 13.41 6.66 18.22
N ALA A 267 13.29 7.75 18.98
CA ALA A 267 12.45 7.79 20.17
C ALA A 267 10.95 7.65 19.84
N VAL A 268 10.47 8.22 18.72
CA VAL A 268 9.09 8.04 18.24
C VAL A 268 8.79 6.57 17.95
N VAL A 269 9.67 5.90 17.20
CA VAL A 269 9.52 4.47 16.88
C VAL A 269 9.47 3.63 18.16
N GLN A 270 10.40 3.86 19.10
CA GLN A 270 10.41 3.16 20.39
C GLN A 270 9.15 3.41 21.23
N LEU A 271 8.59 4.62 21.18
CA LEU A 271 7.36 4.96 21.89
C LEU A 271 6.16 4.20 21.33
N GLN A 272 6.09 4.03 20.01
CA GLN A 272 4.99 3.33 19.36
C GLN A 272 5.11 1.82 19.54
N GLU A 273 6.31 1.26 19.42
CA GLU A 273 6.57 -0.16 19.73
C GLU A 273 6.12 -0.50 21.16
N ILE A 274 6.49 0.33 22.15
CA ILE A 274 6.10 0.05 23.53
C ILE A 274 4.61 0.29 23.78
N SER A 275 3.99 1.23 23.07
CA SER A 275 2.55 1.48 23.18
C SER A 275 1.74 0.32 22.61
N ALA A 276 2.14 -0.23 21.47
CA ALA A 276 1.51 -1.42 20.88
C ALA A 276 1.62 -2.66 21.78
N VAL A 277 2.79 -2.85 22.42
CA VAL A 277 2.97 -3.94 23.41
C VAL A 277 2.07 -3.73 24.63
N ILE A 278 1.93 -2.50 25.11
CA ILE A 278 1.02 -2.18 26.21
C ILE A 278 -0.43 -2.48 25.82
N GLU A 279 -0.89 -2.03 24.65
CA GLU A 279 -2.27 -2.27 24.18
C GLU A 279 -2.59 -3.77 24.07
N ALA A 280 -1.67 -4.57 23.52
CA ALA A 280 -1.85 -6.02 23.41
C ALA A 280 -1.90 -6.72 24.78
N GLU A 281 -1.08 -6.29 25.74
CA GLU A 281 -1.08 -6.85 27.09
C GLU A 281 -2.27 -6.35 27.94
N GLU A 282 -2.76 -5.14 27.70
CA GLU A 282 -4.02 -4.62 28.27
C GLU A 282 -5.20 -5.46 27.79
N GLN A 283 -5.30 -5.75 26.50
CA GLN A 283 -6.34 -6.64 25.97
C GLN A 283 -6.30 -8.03 26.61
N ASN A 284 -5.10 -8.61 26.76
CA ASN A 284 -4.94 -9.90 27.41
C ASN A 284 -5.34 -9.84 28.90
N LEU A 285 -5.00 -8.75 29.59
CA LEU A 285 -5.42 -8.51 30.97
C LEU A 285 -6.95 -8.42 31.07
N ASP A 286 -7.60 -7.68 30.18
CA ASP A 286 -9.05 -7.54 30.14
C ASP A 286 -9.74 -8.89 29.90
N GLU A 287 -9.26 -9.70 28.95
CA GLU A 287 -9.77 -11.06 28.69
C GLU A 287 -9.66 -11.96 29.93
N HIS A 288 -8.52 -11.92 30.64
CA HIS A 288 -8.32 -12.66 31.87
C HIS A 288 -9.20 -12.15 33.02
N GLU A 289 -9.39 -10.83 33.14
CA GLU A 289 -10.27 -10.22 34.14
C GLU A 289 -11.75 -10.56 33.89
N GLU A 290 -12.19 -10.55 32.63
CA GLU A 290 -13.52 -10.99 32.23
C GLU A 290 -13.74 -12.48 32.51
N ALA A 291 -12.78 -13.33 32.14
CA ALA A 291 -12.86 -14.77 32.39
C ALA A 291 -12.90 -15.10 33.89
N PHE A 292 -12.10 -14.40 34.71
CA PHE A 292 -12.12 -14.52 36.16
C PHE A 292 -13.44 -14.02 36.76
N THR A 293 -13.98 -12.91 36.25
CA THR A 293 -15.27 -12.39 36.70
C THR A 293 -16.39 -13.39 36.37
N LEU A 294 -16.39 -13.93 35.16
CA LEU A 294 -17.35 -14.93 34.72
C LEU A 294 -17.23 -16.23 35.53
N SER A 295 -16.02 -16.69 35.86
CA SER A 295 -15.84 -17.88 36.69
C SER A 295 -16.37 -17.68 38.11
N CYS A 296 -16.11 -16.52 38.71
CA CYS A 296 -16.68 -16.14 40.01
C CYS A 296 -18.22 -16.06 39.99
N MET A 297 -18.80 -15.52 38.91
CA MET A 297 -20.26 -15.49 38.72
C MET A 297 -20.85 -16.89 38.54
N LEU A 298 -20.23 -17.73 37.72
CA LEU A 298 -20.67 -19.12 37.48
C LEU A 298 -20.56 -20.00 38.73
N ASP A 299 -19.55 -19.78 39.58
CA ASP A 299 -19.45 -20.46 40.87
C ASP A 299 -20.51 -19.98 41.88
N GLN A 300 -20.97 -18.72 41.79
CA GLN A 300 -22.14 -18.24 42.52
C GLN A 300 -23.47 -18.79 41.96
N GLU A 301 -23.55 -19.03 40.65
CA GLU A 301 -24.74 -19.55 39.95
C GLU A 301 -24.91 -21.08 40.00
N ARG A 302 -24.09 -21.83 40.75
CA ARG A 302 -24.36 -23.26 41.01
C ARG A 302 -25.70 -23.42 41.74
N ALA A 303 -26.73 -23.69 40.94
CA ALA A 303 -28.16 -23.62 41.23
C ALA A 303 -28.63 -24.39 42.47
N ASP A 304 -27.89 -25.39 42.92
CA ASP A 304 -28.22 -26.20 44.09
C ASP A 304 -28.05 -25.43 45.41
N SER A 305 -27.07 -24.53 45.49
CA SER A 305 -26.77 -23.75 46.69
C SER A 305 -27.79 -22.62 46.90
N ALA A 306 -28.18 -21.95 45.82
CA ALA A 306 -29.16 -20.86 45.84
C ALA A 306 -30.56 -21.37 46.22
N LEU A 307 -31.00 -22.50 45.64
CA LEU A 307 -32.29 -23.12 45.98
C LEU A 307 -32.30 -23.64 47.42
N ALA A 308 -31.20 -24.21 47.91
CA ALA A 308 -31.08 -24.64 49.30
C ALA A 308 -31.18 -23.46 50.27
N LEU A 309 -30.49 -22.36 50.00
CA LEU A 309 -30.58 -21.14 50.80
C LEU A 309 -31.98 -20.50 50.75
N GLN A 310 -32.63 -20.52 49.58
CA GLN A 310 -33.99 -20.00 49.41
C GLN A 310 -35.02 -20.81 50.23
N LYS A 311 -34.93 -22.15 50.19
CA LYS A 311 -35.76 -23.04 51.02
C LYS A 311 -35.56 -22.75 52.51
N MET A 312 -34.33 -22.49 52.94
CA MET A 312 -33.99 -22.34 54.36
C MET A 312 -34.30 -20.96 54.94
N LEU A 313 -33.97 -19.89 54.20
CA LEU A 313 -34.10 -18.50 54.65
C LEU A 313 -35.46 -17.90 54.32
N ILE A 314 -35.99 -18.15 53.11
CA ILE A 314 -37.27 -17.59 52.67
C ILE A 314 -38.43 -18.50 53.08
N HIS A 315 -38.35 -19.79 52.74
CA HIS A 315 -39.46 -20.73 52.97
C HIS A 315 -39.45 -21.41 54.34
N LYS A 316 -38.41 -21.18 55.16
CA LYS A 316 -38.23 -21.74 56.51
C LYS A 316 -38.32 -23.28 56.55
N GLN A 317 -37.82 -23.93 55.51
CA GLN A 317 -37.81 -25.37 55.31
C GLN A 317 -36.40 -25.92 55.27
N CYS A 318 -36.22 -27.16 55.75
CA CYS A 318 -34.97 -27.88 55.55
C CYS A 318 -34.71 -28.08 54.04
N PRO A 319 -33.53 -27.72 53.50
CA PRO A 319 -33.21 -27.89 52.08
C PRO A 319 -33.30 -29.34 51.59
N PHE A 320 -33.05 -30.29 52.50
CA PHE A 320 -32.95 -31.73 52.19
C PHE A 320 -34.27 -32.47 52.39
N CYS A 321 -34.94 -32.30 53.55
CA CYS A 321 -36.16 -33.04 53.89
C CYS A 321 -37.45 -32.21 53.85
N THR A 322 -37.37 -30.93 53.46
CA THR A 322 -38.47 -29.96 53.28
C THR A 322 -39.41 -29.74 54.47
N LYS A 323 -39.15 -30.35 55.63
CA LYS A 323 -39.85 -30.05 56.89
C LYS A 323 -39.53 -28.64 57.37
N LYS A 324 -40.55 -27.95 57.89
CA LYS A 324 -40.37 -26.65 58.55
C LYS A 324 -39.59 -26.84 59.85
N SER A 325 -38.51 -26.09 60.02
CA SER A 325 -37.69 -26.09 61.24
C SER A 325 -37.29 -24.67 61.57
N THR A 326 -37.82 -24.15 62.68
CA THR A 326 -37.52 -22.80 63.17
C THR A 326 -36.08 -22.67 63.65
N GLU A 327 -35.51 -23.75 64.21
CA GLU A 327 -34.16 -23.78 64.78
C GLU A 327 -33.06 -23.70 63.71
N LEU A 328 -33.22 -24.45 62.60
CA LEU A 328 -32.30 -24.39 61.47
C LEU A 328 -32.32 -23.01 60.80
N THR A 329 -33.50 -22.43 60.64
CA THR A 329 -33.64 -21.09 60.05
C THR A 329 -33.06 -20.00 60.95
N SER A 330 -33.25 -20.07 62.28
CA SER A 330 -32.64 -19.09 63.20
C SER A 330 -31.12 -19.19 63.22
N ARG A 331 -30.57 -20.40 63.13
CA ARG A 331 -29.12 -20.62 63.07
C ARG A 331 -28.51 -20.09 61.77
N ALA A 332 -29.18 -20.33 60.65
CA ALA A 332 -28.75 -19.82 59.35
C ALA A 332 -28.79 -18.29 59.27
N ALA A 333 -29.86 -17.67 59.79
CA ALA A 333 -29.98 -16.21 59.86
C ALA A 333 -28.89 -15.60 60.77
N SER A 334 -28.65 -16.19 61.94
CA SER A 334 -27.59 -15.71 62.85
C SER A 334 -26.19 -15.84 62.26
N ASN A 335 -25.92 -16.89 61.49
CA ASN A 335 -24.65 -17.03 60.78
C ASN A 335 -24.48 -15.95 59.70
N LEU A 336 -25.55 -15.66 58.96
CA LEU A 336 -25.55 -14.61 57.94
C LEU A 336 -25.31 -13.22 58.55
N ASP A 337 -25.96 -12.90 59.67
CA ASP A 337 -25.75 -11.63 60.39
C ASP A 337 -24.31 -11.46 60.89
N LYS A 338 -23.59 -12.58 61.10
CA LYS A 338 -22.18 -12.61 61.51
C LYS A 338 -21.21 -12.68 60.33
N GLY A 339 -21.68 -12.61 59.09
CA GLY A 339 -20.84 -12.72 57.88
C GLY A 339 -20.26 -14.12 57.65
N LEU A 340 -20.87 -15.16 58.22
CA LEU A 340 -20.44 -16.56 58.13
C LEU A 340 -21.37 -17.34 57.18
N CYS A 341 -20.89 -18.48 56.66
CA CYS A 341 -21.69 -19.35 55.81
C CYS A 341 -23.00 -19.78 56.51
N PRO A 342 -24.19 -19.57 55.91
CA PRO A 342 -25.46 -19.92 56.53
C PRO A 342 -25.64 -21.43 56.79
N ILE A 343 -24.91 -22.28 56.08
CA ILE A 343 -25.02 -23.75 56.17
C ILE A 343 -24.02 -24.32 57.19
N CYS A 344 -22.72 -24.04 57.04
CA CYS A 344 -21.67 -24.62 57.88
C CYS A 344 -21.15 -23.70 58.99
N GLY A 345 -21.45 -22.39 58.94
CA GLY A 345 -20.99 -21.41 59.93
C GLY A 345 -19.51 -21.06 59.87
N GLN A 346 -18.79 -21.47 58.80
CA GLN A 346 -17.39 -21.11 58.60
C GLN A 346 -17.25 -19.82 57.79
N HIS A 347 -16.12 -19.13 57.98
CA HIS A 347 -15.72 -17.99 57.18
C HIS A 347 -15.07 -18.49 55.90
N HIS A 348 -15.72 -18.30 54.76
CA HIS A 348 -15.09 -18.54 53.46
C HIS A 348 -14.51 -17.21 52.97
N THR A 349 -13.18 -17.10 52.97
CA THR A 349 -12.50 -16.02 52.23
C THR A 349 -12.70 -16.26 50.75
N THR A 350 -13.30 -15.29 50.05
CA THR A 350 -13.28 -15.23 48.58
C THR A 350 -11.83 -15.36 48.11
N GLU A 351 -11.60 -16.24 47.15
CA GLU A 351 -10.29 -16.58 46.61
C GLU A 351 -9.52 -15.32 46.19
N GLN A 352 -8.21 -15.31 46.42
CA GLN A 352 -7.33 -14.21 46.02
C GLN A 352 -7.44 -13.95 44.51
N PRO A 353 -7.19 -12.71 44.03
CA PRO A 353 -7.18 -12.42 42.60
C PRO A 353 -6.23 -13.40 41.89
N ASP A 354 -6.63 -13.85 40.70
CA ASP A 354 -5.84 -14.79 39.90
C ASP A 354 -4.38 -14.34 39.83
N ARG A 355 -3.47 -15.24 40.17
CA ARG A 355 -2.02 -15.01 40.14
C ARG A 355 -1.60 -14.50 38.76
N GLN A 356 -2.27 -14.92 37.68
CA GLN A 356 -2.03 -14.47 36.32
C GLN A 356 -2.33 -12.97 36.12
N ILE A 357 -3.47 -12.47 36.61
CA ILE A 357 -3.86 -11.05 36.54
C ILE A 357 -2.82 -10.19 37.30
N THR A 358 -2.43 -10.63 38.49
CA THR A 358 -1.42 -9.93 39.31
C THR A 358 -0.05 -9.88 38.64
N ASP A 359 0.36 -10.96 37.97
CA ASP A 359 1.64 -11.04 37.27
C ASP A 359 1.64 -10.20 35.99
N LEU A 360 0.54 -10.18 35.23
CA LEU A 360 0.35 -9.30 34.06
C LEU A 360 0.43 -7.81 34.44
N ARG A 361 -0.25 -7.40 35.52
CA ARG A 361 -0.18 -6.01 36.02
C ARG A 361 1.25 -5.60 36.43
N LYS A 362 2.03 -6.53 37.01
CA LYS A 362 3.45 -6.29 37.33
C LYS A 362 4.32 -6.14 36.08
N GLN A 363 4.02 -6.86 35.01
CA GLN A 363 4.74 -6.77 33.73
C GLN A 363 4.43 -5.48 32.96
N LEU A 364 3.23 -4.92 33.12
CA LEU A 364 2.81 -3.65 32.51
C LEU A 364 3.44 -2.41 33.18
N ALA A 365 3.58 -2.40 34.51
CA ALA A 365 4.12 -1.27 35.27
C ALA A 365 5.47 -0.70 34.75
N PRO A 366 6.52 -1.50 34.47
CA PRO A 366 7.77 -0.98 33.92
C PRO A 366 7.62 -0.43 32.48
N LYS A 367 6.68 -0.97 31.70
CA LYS A 367 6.42 -0.53 30.32
C LYS A 367 5.78 0.86 30.29
N TYR A 368 4.81 1.13 31.17
CA TYR A 368 4.25 2.48 31.32
C TYR A 368 5.31 3.52 31.73
N ARG A 369 6.22 3.17 32.64
CA ARG A 369 7.32 4.06 33.04
C ARG A 369 8.24 4.37 31.86
N LYS A 370 8.56 3.35 31.04
CA LYS A 370 9.37 3.54 29.83
C LYS A 370 8.64 4.36 28.76
N ARG A 371 7.32 4.21 28.61
CA ARG A 371 6.47 5.05 27.75
C ARG A 371 6.54 6.52 28.18
N ALA A 372 6.37 6.80 29.47
CA ALA A 372 6.44 8.15 30.02
C ALA A 372 7.82 8.79 29.81
N ALA A 373 8.90 8.05 30.08
CA ALA A 373 10.27 8.54 29.87
C ALA A 373 10.56 8.87 28.39
N LEU A 374 10.03 8.08 27.45
CA LEU A 374 10.15 8.35 26.01
C LEU A 374 9.36 9.59 25.60
N GLN A 375 8.18 9.83 26.18
CA GLN A 375 7.40 11.05 25.95
C GLN A 375 8.14 12.30 26.41
N GLU A 376 8.72 12.29 27.62
CA GLU A 376 9.55 13.41 28.10
C GLU A 376 10.77 13.66 27.21
N THR A 377 11.40 12.58 26.74
CA THR A 377 12.54 12.67 25.82
C THR A 377 12.14 13.31 24.48
N LEU A 378 10.96 12.99 23.97
CA LEU A 378 10.43 13.58 22.73
C LEU A 378 10.14 15.07 22.89
N ASP A 379 9.50 15.46 23.99
CA ASP A 379 9.25 16.87 24.28
C ASP A 379 10.56 17.65 24.38
N HIS A 380 11.57 17.06 25.04
CA HIS A 380 12.91 17.65 25.12
C HIS A 380 13.54 17.87 23.74
N TYR A 381 13.53 16.85 22.87
CA TYR A 381 14.06 16.99 21.50
C TYR A 381 13.27 18.00 20.67
N GLN A 382 11.95 18.03 20.77
CA GLN A 382 11.14 19.03 20.07
C GLN A 382 11.50 20.45 20.50
N HIS A 383 11.68 20.70 21.79
CA HIS A 383 12.09 22.01 22.30
C HIS A 383 13.47 22.41 21.77
N GLN A 384 14.44 21.50 21.75
CA GLN A 384 15.78 21.76 21.21
C GLN A 384 15.75 22.05 19.70
N ILE A 385 15.00 21.28 18.93
CA ILE A 385 14.85 21.48 17.48
C ILE A 385 14.23 22.85 17.21
N ARG A 386 13.17 23.25 17.93
CA ARG A 386 12.56 24.59 17.78
C ARG A 386 13.55 25.71 18.10
N ALA A 387 14.38 25.55 19.13
CA ALA A 387 15.41 26.53 19.48
C ALA A 387 16.47 26.67 18.37
N LEU A 388 16.99 25.55 17.87
CA LEU A 388 17.96 25.54 16.77
C LEU A 388 17.38 26.06 15.45
N GLN A 389 16.10 25.79 15.15
CA GLN A 389 15.41 26.36 13.99
C GLN A 389 15.32 27.88 14.07
N ARG A 390 15.04 28.46 15.24
CA ARG A 390 15.07 29.92 15.44
C ARG A 390 16.47 30.48 15.20
N GLN A 391 17.49 29.84 15.76
CA GLN A 391 18.89 30.24 15.56
C GLN A 391 19.29 30.17 14.09
N ARG A 392 18.92 29.10 13.39
CA ARG A 392 19.16 28.92 11.96
C ARG A 392 18.50 30.02 11.14
N ASN A 393 17.25 30.38 11.44
CA ASN A 393 16.55 31.44 10.71
C ASN A 393 17.24 32.81 10.87
N LEU A 394 17.74 33.11 12.07
CA LEU A 394 18.54 34.32 12.33
C LEU A 394 19.86 34.31 11.55
N GLN A 395 20.56 33.17 11.53
CA GLN A 395 21.80 32.99 10.77
C GLN A 395 21.56 33.06 9.25
N GLY A 396 20.44 32.50 8.77
CA GLY A 396 20.01 32.58 7.37
C GLY A 396 19.73 34.00 6.93
N ALA A 397 18.98 34.77 7.74
CA ALA A 397 18.74 36.19 7.47
C ALA A 397 20.04 37.01 7.42
N LYS A 398 21.01 36.68 8.30
CA LYS A 398 22.35 37.30 8.28
C LYS A 398 23.15 36.93 7.02
N LEU A 399 23.03 35.68 6.57
CA LEU A 399 23.64 35.23 5.32
C LEU A 399 23.00 35.92 4.11
N ASP A 400 21.68 36.12 4.13
CA ASP A 400 20.96 36.84 3.09
C ASP A 400 21.38 38.32 3.02
N ASP A 401 21.51 39.01 4.16
CA ASP A 401 22.04 40.38 4.23
C ASP A 401 23.47 40.48 3.67
N LEU A 402 24.35 39.54 4.05
CA LEU A 402 25.71 39.44 3.50
C LEU A 402 25.71 39.11 1.99
N SER A 403 24.74 38.32 1.52
CA SER A 403 24.58 37.98 0.09
C SER A 403 24.09 39.14 -0.77
N VAL A 404 23.32 40.07 -0.19
CA VAL A 404 22.88 41.30 -0.88
C VAL A 404 24.02 42.31 -0.97
N LYS A 405 24.91 42.33 0.02
CA LYS A 405 26.15 43.14 0.02
C LYS A 405 27.20 42.61 -0.96
N LEU A 406 27.08 41.36 -1.40
CA LEU A 406 27.79 40.82 -2.55
C LEU A 406 27.05 41.24 -3.84
N PRO A 407 27.72 41.79 -4.87
CA PRO A 407 27.03 42.29 -6.06
C PRO A 407 26.22 41.19 -6.77
N ARG A 408 24.89 41.34 -6.84
CA ARG A 408 24.01 40.48 -7.64
C ARG A 408 24.17 40.82 -9.12
N ILE A 409 24.60 39.87 -9.94
CA ILE A 409 24.42 39.94 -11.40
C ILE A 409 23.19 39.09 -11.73
N ARG A 410 22.09 39.73 -12.16
CA ARG A 410 21.02 39.05 -12.90
C ARG A 410 21.48 39.00 -14.36
N ALA A 411 21.94 37.86 -14.83
CA ALA A 411 22.03 37.60 -16.25
C ALA A 411 20.69 37.02 -16.69
N THR A 412 19.89 37.81 -17.39
CA THR A 412 18.80 37.30 -18.23
C THR A 412 19.40 36.54 -19.41
N ASP A 413 18.82 35.39 -19.75
CA ASP A 413 19.28 34.39 -20.74
C ASP A 413 19.29 34.86 -22.22
N THR A 414 19.69 36.09 -22.51
CA THR A 414 19.78 36.58 -23.88
C THR A 414 21.06 37.36 -24.06
N GLU A 415 21.90 36.84 -24.97
CA GLU A 415 23.09 37.48 -25.56
C GLU A 415 24.35 37.51 -24.69
N LEU A 416 25.15 36.45 -24.75
CA LEU A 416 26.59 36.54 -24.46
C LEU A 416 27.37 35.73 -25.49
N ASP A 417 27.39 36.25 -26.72
CA ASP A 417 28.36 35.86 -27.74
C ASP A 417 29.46 36.94 -27.86
N THR A 418 30.67 36.46 -28.14
CA THR A 418 31.90 37.17 -28.54
C THR A 418 32.32 38.45 -27.78
N GLY A 419 33.18 38.27 -26.78
CA GLY A 419 34.03 39.33 -26.25
C GLY A 419 34.87 38.81 -25.10
N THR A 420 36.12 39.26 -24.99
CA THR A 420 37.09 38.88 -23.95
C THR A 420 36.54 39.13 -22.53
N GLU A 421 35.76 38.19 -22.02
CA GLU A 421 35.32 38.19 -20.62
C GLU A 421 36.56 38.15 -19.72
N SER A 422 36.67 39.11 -18.81
CA SER A 422 37.75 39.11 -17.85
C SER A 422 37.60 37.89 -16.93
N ILE A 423 38.69 37.21 -16.60
CA ILE A 423 38.72 36.11 -15.60
C ILE A 423 38.05 36.55 -14.28
N SER A 424 38.10 37.85 -13.96
CA SER A 424 37.42 38.46 -12.83
C SER A 424 35.88 38.32 -12.90
N GLN A 425 35.27 38.49 -14.07
CA GLN A 425 33.83 38.31 -14.27
C GLN A 425 33.42 36.83 -14.14
N ILE A 426 34.17 35.91 -14.75
CA ILE A 426 33.91 34.47 -14.64
C ILE A 426 34.02 34.02 -13.17
N ARG A 427 35.05 34.49 -12.43
CA ARG A 427 35.20 34.20 -10.99
C ARG A 427 34.05 34.75 -10.15
N LYS A 428 33.52 35.93 -10.48
CA LYS A 428 32.36 36.51 -9.78
C LYS A 428 31.09 35.71 -10.04
N LEU A 429 30.84 35.32 -11.29
CA LEU A 429 29.71 34.48 -11.68
C LEU A 429 29.80 33.10 -11.00
N LEU A 430 30.98 32.47 -11.02
CA LEU A 430 31.22 31.20 -10.34
C LEU A 430 30.90 31.32 -8.85
N ALA A 431 31.43 32.32 -8.15
CA ALA A 431 31.15 32.52 -6.72
C ALA A 431 29.65 32.70 -6.43
N ALA A 432 28.92 33.41 -7.31
CA ALA A 432 27.47 33.59 -7.16
C ALA A 432 26.69 32.28 -7.37
N TYR A 433 27.02 31.52 -8.42
CA TYR A 433 26.39 30.22 -8.71
C TYR A 433 26.73 29.15 -7.67
N THR A 434 27.96 29.14 -7.14
CA THR A 434 28.35 28.25 -6.04
C THR A 434 27.54 28.57 -4.77
N ALA A 435 27.39 29.85 -4.42
CA ALA A 435 26.56 30.25 -3.27
C ALA A 435 25.07 29.94 -3.48
N ASP A 436 24.55 30.05 -4.70
CA ASP A 436 23.18 29.65 -5.05
C ASP A 436 22.98 28.12 -4.95
N TYR A 437 23.93 27.35 -5.47
CA TYR A 437 23.94 25.89 -5.37
C TYR A 437 23.93 25.43 -3.91
N GLU A 438 24.78 25.99 -3.07
CA GLU A 438 24.86 25.64 -1.64
C GLU A 438 23.57 25.98 -0.88
N ARG A 439 22.93 27.12 -1.19
CA ARG A 439 21.60 27.46 -0.64
C ARG A 439 20.55 26.45 -1.06
N LYS A 440 20.48 26.12 -2.35
CA LYS A 440 19.55 25.12 -2.89
C LYS A 440 19.81 23.73 -2.30
N GLN A 441 21.07 23.33 -2.13
CA GLN A 441 21.44 22.08 -1.50
C GLN A 441 20.92 21.98 -0.07
N THR A 442 21.10 23.04 0.73
CA THR A 442 20.61 23.12 2.11
C THR A 442 19.07 23.07 2.16
N ALA A 443 18.39 23.81 1.28
CA ALA A 443 16.93 23.81 1.19
C ALA A 443 16.37 22.43 0.79
N THR A 444 16.99 21.77 -0.19
CA THR A 444 16.61 20.41 -0.63
C THR A 444 16.80 19.38 0.48
N GLN A 445 17.87 19.48 1.28
CA GLN A 445 18.09 18.61 2.45
C GLN A 445 17.01 18.79 3.54
N LEU A 446 16.54 20.02 3.75
CA LEU A 446 15.44 20.30 4.68
C LEU A 446 14.13 19.66 4.20
N LEU A 447 13.74 19.90 2.95
CA LEU A 447 12.53 19.32 2.36
C LEU A 447 12.55 17.78 2.42
N LYS A 448 13.74 17.19 2.23
CA LYS A 448 13.93 15.75 2.39
C LYS A 448 13.72 15.28 3.82
N SER A 449 14.22 16.01 4.80
CA SER A 449 14.04 15.69 6.23
C SER A 449 12.58 15.82 6.65
N GLU A 450 11.87 16.83 6.14
CA GLU A 450 10.42 17.00 6.34
C GLU A 450 9.63 15.83 5.75
N LEU A 451 10.00 15.38 4.54
CA LEU A 451 9.39 14.22 3.89
C LEU A 451 9.62 12.94 4.71
N ASP A 452 10.86 12.66 5.11
CA ASP A 452 11.22 11.49 5.93
C ASP A 452 10.47 11.50 7.29
N PHE A 453 10.28 12.68 7.89
CA PHE A 453 9.49 12.86 9.11
C PHE A 453 7.98 12.60 8.89
N ALA A 454 7.39 13.19 7.86
CA ALA A 454 5.98 13.00 7.51
C ALA A 454 5.68 11.51 7.27
N TYR A 455 6.58 10.82 6.57
CA TYR A 455 6.48 9.37 6.36
C TYR A 455 6.57 8.57 7.64
N SER A 456 7.58 8.82 8.47
CA SER A 456 7.78 8.05 9.71
C SER A 456 6.55 8.13 10.61
N ARG A 457 5.91 9.31 10.66
CA ARG A 457 4.65 9.52 11.38
C ARG A 457 3.50 8.67 10.84
N ILE A 458 3.32 8.63 9.51
CA ILE A 458 2.24 7.86 8.85
C ILE A 458 2.52 6.36 8.93
N ALA A 459 3.74 5.92 8.63
CA ALA A 459 4.12 4.51 8.68
C ALA A 459 3.86 3.93 10.08
N ALA A 460 4.17 4.71 11.11
CA ALA A 460 3.99 4.24 12.47
C ALA A 460 2.54 4.36 12.98
N SER A 461 1.76 5.35 12.53
CA SER A 461 0.31 5.38 12.82
C SER A 461 -0.45 4.22 12.15
N LYS A 462 0.10 3.66 11.07
CA LYS A 462 -0.50 2.56 10.31
C LYS A 462 0.27 1.24 10.47
N PHE A 463 1.15 1.12 11.48
CA PHE A 463 2.00 -0.05 11.70
C PHE A 463 1.20 -1.36 11.75
N ALA A 464 0.06 -1.37 12.44
CA ALA A 464 -0.80 -2.55 12.54
C ALA A 464 -1.28 -3.05 11.16
N ARG A 465 -1.69 -2.14 10.25
CA ARG A 465 -2.10 -2.50 8.88
C ARG A 465 -0.92 -3.04 8.07
N PHE A 466 0.26 -2.44 8.20
CA PHE A 466 1.46 -2.94 7.54
C PHE A 466 1.87 -4.33 8.04
N SER A 467 1.74 -4.59 9.34
CA SER A 467 1.95 -5.92 9.92
C SER A 467 0.94 -6.92 9.39
N GLU A 468 -0.34 -6.52 9.28
CA GLU A 468 -1.36 -7.40 8.74
C GLU A 468 -1.09 -7.77 7.26
N ILE A 469 -0.58 -6.83 6.46
CA ILE A 469 -0.12 -7.13 5.10
C ILE A 469 1.02 -8.16 5.15
N GLN A 470 2.03 -7.97 5.99
CA GLN A 470 3.15 -8.92 6.10
C GLN A 470 2.66 -10.35 6.38
N ASP A 471 1.73 -10.50 7.32
CA ASP A 471 1.17 -11.79 7.69
C ASP A 471 0.38 -12.42 6.54
N ARG A 472 -0.49 -11.64 5.89
CA ARG A 472 -1.29 -12.12 4.74
C ARG A 472 -0.44 -12.51 3.55
N VAL A 473 0.55 -11.69 3.20
CA VAL A 473 1.46 -12.01 2.09
C VAL A 473 2.23 -13.29 2.40
N ALA A 474 2.71 -13.46 3.64
CA ALA A 474 3.43 -14.65 4.06
C ALA A 474 2.57 -15.92 3.93
N ILE A 475 1.26 -15.84 4.21
CA ILE A 475 0.31 -16.95 4.03
C ILE A 475 0.26 -17.38 2.56
N TYR A 476 -0.04 -16.45 1.64
CA TYR A 476 -0.14 -16.76 0.21
C TYR A 476 1.20 -17.23 -0.37
N ALA A 477 2.30 -16.55 -0.02
CA ALA A 477 3.63 -16.86 -0.51
C ALA A 477 4.13 -18.23 -0.02
N THR A 478 3.92 -18.56 1.26
CA THR A 478 4.31 -19.86 1.83
C THR A 478 3.54 -21.00 1.17
N LYS A 479 2.24 -20.81 0.93
CA LYS A 479 1.40 -21.79 0.23
C LYS A 479 1.89 -22.06 -1.18
N PHE A 480 2.19 -21.01 -1.94
CA PHE A 480 2.72 -21.18 -3.28
C PHE A 480 4.09 -21.88 -3.29
N LEU A 481 5.05 -21.36 -2.53
CA LEU A 481 6.43 -21.84 -2.56
C LEU A 481 6.60 -23.24 -1.96
N GLY A 482 5.64 -23.72 -1.16
CA GLY A 482 5.77 -24.96 -0.40
C GLY A 482 6.83 -24.90 0.71
N ILE A 483 7.39 -23.72 0.96
CA ILE A 483 8.40 -23.44 1.99
C ILE A 483 8.01 -22.16 2.72
N LYS A 484 8.39 -22.04 4.00
CA LYS A 484 8.14 -20.84 4.80
C LYS A 484 8.76 -19.62 4.12
N CYS A 485 7.92 -18.66 3.77
CA CYS A 485 8.30 -17.37 3.21
C CYS A 485 7.67 -16.26 4.04
N THR A 486 8.49 -15.28 4.42
CA THR A 486 8.08 -14.11 5.20
C THR A 486 8.38 -12.85 4.41
N PHE A 487 7.68 -11.76 4.71
CA PHE A 487 7.96 -10.45 4.12
C PHE A 487 8.52 -9.54 5.20
N GLU A 488 9.78 -9.14 5.02
CA GLU A 488 10.49 -8.33 5.99
C GLU A 488 10.43 -6.85 5.59
N SER A 489 10.25 -5.97 6.58
CA SER A 489 10.32 -4.53 6.35
C SER A 489 11.77 -4.08 6.17
N VAL A 490 12.07 -3.50 5.01
CA VAL A 490 13.41 -3.03 4.63
C VAL A 490 13.32 -1.59 4.12
N PRO A 491 14.13 -0.65 4.61
CA PRO A 491 14.15 0.71 4.09
C PRO A 491 14.47 0.74 2.59
N SER A 492 13.74 1.53 1.80
CA SER A 492 13.87 1.58 0.35
C SER A 492 15.27 1.92 -0.14
N LYS A 493 16.04 2.73 0.61
CA LYS A 493 17.46 3.02 0.32
C LYS A 493 18.39 1.80 0.38
N ALA A 494 18.03 0.78 1.15
CA ALA A 494 18.78 -0.48 1.21
C ALA A 494 18.50 -1.37 -0.01
N VAL A 495 17.38 -1.14 -0.70
CA VAL A 495 16.99 -1.85 -1.92
C VAL A 495 17.45 -1.10 -3.17
N ASP A 496 17.14 0.21 -3.23
CA ASP A 496 17.58 1.13 -4.27
C ASP A 496 18.27 2.34 -3.64
N LYS A 497 19.58 2.46 -3.87
CA LYS A 497 20.39 3.58 -3.36
C LYS A 497 19.93 4.94 -3.91
N ASN A 498 19.28 4.96 -5.07
CA ASN A 498 18.71 6.15 -5.67
C ASN A 498 17.32 6.49 -5.12
N SER A 499 16.74 5.62 -4.28
CA SER A 499 15.46 5.87 -3.65
C SER A 499 15.52 7.18 -2.85
N PRO A 500 14.61 8.13 -3.11
CA PRO A 500 14.76 9.47 -2.57
C PRO A 500 14.44 9.54 -1.06
N PHE A 501 13.66 8.61 -0.54
CA PHE A 501 13.22 8.51 0.86
C PHE A 501 13.58 7.14 1.45
N ALA A 502 13.40 6.93 2.75
CA ALA A 502 13.65 5.66 3.44
C ALA A 502 12.34 4.95 3.82
N PHE A 503 11.49 4.67 2.83
CA PHE A 503 10.19 4.03 3.05
C PHE A 503 10.36 2.53 3.34
N PRO A 504 9.65 1.95 4.34
CA PRO A 504 9.69 0.52 4.60
C PRO A 504 9.02 -0.29 3.47
N LEU A 505 9.82 -0.96 2.65
CA LEU A 505 9.37 -1.93 1.65
C LEU A 505 9.22 -3.31 2.29
N LEU A 506 8.20 -4.04 1.88
CA LEU A 506 7.99 -5.45 2.20
C LEU A 506 8.75 -6.29 1.19
N VAL A 507 9.83 -6.92 1.64
CA VAL A 507 10.75 -7.70 0.82
C VAL A 507 10.63 -9.19 1.17
N PRO A 508 10.41 -10.08 0.18
CA PRO A 508 10.31 -11.50 0.45
C PRO A 508 11.64 -12.07 0.97
N SER A 509 11.52 -12.97 1.94
CA SER A 509 12.61 -13.68 2.59
C SER A 509 12.25 -15.16 2.73
N PHE A 510 13.14 -16.03 2.26
CA PHE A 510 12.99 -17.47 2.39
C PHE A 510 14.37 -18.15 2.34
N LYS A 511 14.49 -19.29 3.01
CA LYS A 511 15.77 -19.99 3.21
C LYS A 511 16.86 -19.10 3.84
N GLY A 512 16.46 -18.15 4.70
CA GLY A 512 17.36 -17.19 5.35
C GLY A 512 17.96 -16.12 4.43
N ILE A 513 17.46 -15.98 3.20
CA ILE A 513 17.96 -15.00 2.22
C ILE A 513 16.85 -14.02 1.87
N ARG A 514 17.13 -12.73 2.08
CA ARG A 514 16.28 -11.62 1.62
C ARG A 514 16.42 -11.43 0.11
N ARG A 515 15.31 -11.24 -0.58
CA ARG A 515 15.24 -11.08 -2.04
C ARG A 515 14.87 -9.65 -2.40
N THR A 516 15.83 -8.74 -2.33
CA THR A 516 15.66 -7.31 -2.64
C THR A 516 15.47 -7.03 -4.14
N GLN A 517 15.77 -7.99 -5.02
CA GLN A 517 15.57 -7.86 -6.46
C GLN A 517 14.88 -9.12 -7.03
N SER A 518 14.06 -8.92 -8.06
CA SER A 518 13.36 -10.02 -8.74
C SER A 518 14.30 -11.06 -9.35
N THR A 519 15.48 -10.62 -9.84
CA THR A 519 16.55 -11.45 -10.42
C THR A 519 17.15 -12.45 -9.44
N GLN A 520 16.94 -12.28 -8.13
CA GLN A 520 17.41 -13.22 -7.13
C GLN A 520 16.49 -14.45 -7.02
N CYS A 521 15.29 -14.39 -7.59
CA CYS A 521 14.30 -15.47 -7.63
C CYS A 521 14.27 -16.13 -9.02
N SER A 522 13.75 -17.38 -9.10
CA SER A 522 13.35 -17.90 -10.41
C SER A 522 12.20 -17.08 -10.98
N GLU A 523 12.02 -17.11 -12.30
CA GLU A 523 10.93 -16.40 -12.98
C GLU A 523 9.55 -16.72 -12.38
N SER A 524 9.30 -18.01 -12.11
CA SER A 524 8.09 -18.49 -11.44
C SER A 524 7.95 -17.95 -10.01
N GLN A 525 9.01 -18.02 -9.21
CA GLN A 525 9.00 -17.50 -7.85
C GLN A 525 8.73 -16.00 -7.82
N ALA A 526 9.41 -15.23 -8.66
CA ALA A 526 9.24 -13.78 -8.73
C ALA A 526 7.78 -13.42 -9.05
N PHE A 527 7.22 -14.09 -10.06
CA PHE A 527 5.86 -13.84 -10.49
C PHE A 527 4.81 -14.17 -9.43
N PHE A 528 4.90 -15.34 -8.79
CA PHE A 528 3.90 -15.74 -7.79
C PHE A 528 4.05 -15.04 -6.45
N LEU A 529 5.26 -14.59 -6.09
CA LEU A 529 5.43 -13.67 -4.96
C LEU A 529 4.74 -12.33 -5.24
N ASP A 530 4.75 -11.86 -6.48
CA ASP A 530 4.00 -10.66 -6.88
C ASP A 530 2.49 -10.85 -6.77
N ILE A 531 1.98 -11.98 -7.25
CA ILE A 531 0.57 -12.37 -7.10
C ILE A 531 0.19 -12.44 -5.62
N ALA A 532 0.98 -13.15 -4.81
CA ALA A 532 0.74 -13.29 -3.38
C ALA A 532 0.66 -11.92 -2.68
N PHE A 533 1.54 -10.98 -3.09
CA PHE A 533 1.53 -9.62 -2.57
C PHE A 533 0.27 -8.85 -2.94
N ARG A 534 -0.14 -8.88 -4.21
CA ARG A 534 -1.37 -8.23 -4.69
C ARG A 534 -2.61 -8.84 -4.05
N MET A 535 -2.67 -10.16 -3.94
CA MET A 535 -3.77 -10.88 -3.29
C MET A 535 -3.88 -10.49 -1.83
N ALA A 536 -2.77 -10.40 -1.09
CA ALA A 536 -2.80 -9.96 0.30
C ALA A 536 -3.32 -8.53 0.49
N LEU A 537 -2.95 -7.61 -0.40
CA LEU A 537 -3.45 -6.24 -0.39
C LEU A 537 -4.95 -6.18 -0.71
N ILE A 538 -5.40 -6.95 -1.71
CA ILE A 538 -6.84 -7.01 -2.08
C ILE A 538 -7.66 -7.66 -0.96
N ASP A 539 -7.16 -8.72 -0.36
CA ASP A 539 -7.75 -9.41 0.80
C ASP A 539 -7.84 -8.48 2.02
N LEU A 540 -6.79 -7.69 2.29
CA LEU A 540 -6.84 -6.65 3.33
C LEU A 540 -7.96 -5.62 3.06
N VAL A 541 -8.10 -5.18 1.81
CA VAL A 541 -9.15 -4.24 1.40
C VAL A 541 -10.54 -4.88 1.56
N GLU A 542 -10.70 -6.14 1.17
CA GLU A 542 -11.95 -6.89 1.34
C GLU A 542 -12.32 -6.95 2.83
N LYS A 543 -11.40 -7.38 3.70
CA LYS A 543 -11.67 -7.50 5.14
C LYS A 543 -12.12 -6.18 5.77
N HIS A 544 -11.51 -5.06 5.38
CA HIS A 544 -11.83 -3.76 5.97
C HIS A 544 -13.06 -3.09 5.36
N SER A 545 -13.35 -3.34 4.09
CA SER A 545 -14.49 -2.75 3.39
C SER A 545 -15.77 -3.59 3.51
N GLY A 546 -15.63 -4.91 3.66
CA GLY A 546 -16.73 -5.88 3.63
C GLY A 546 -17.29 -6.12 2.22
N TYR A 547 -16.63 -5.62 1.17
CA TYR A 547 -17.08 -5.76 -0.22
C TYR A 547 -16.09 -6.56 -1.05
N GLY A 548 -16.62 -7.50 -1.84
CA GLY A 548 -15.83 -8.32 -2.74
C GLY A 548 -15.03 -7.50 -3.74
N SER A 549 -13.83 -7.98 -4.07
CA SER A 549 -12.90 -7.30 -4.98
C SER A 549 -12.39 -8.27 -6.04
N THR A 550 -12.27 -7.82 -7.30
CA THR A 550 -11.79 -8.67 -8.41
C THR A 550 -10.32 -8.42 -8.73
N PHE A 551 -9.50 -9.44 -8.57
CA PHE A 551 -8.15 -9.51 -9.10
C PHE A 551 -8.17 -10.07 -10.53
N ILE A 552 -7.58 -9.36 -11.48
CA ILE A 552 -7.49 -9.76 -12.89
C ILE A 552 -6.04 -10.12 -13.20
N CYS A 553 -5.81 -11.35 -13.66
CA CYS A 553 -4.45 -11.84 -13.85
C CYS A 553 -4.34 -12.67 -15.13
N GLU A 554 -3.31 -12.38 -15.92
CA GLU A 554 -2.86 -13.30 -16.96
C GLU A 554 -1.98 -14.37 -16.32
N THR A 555 -2.39 -15.65 -16.41
CA THR A 555 -1.61 -16.71 -15.76
C THR A 555 -0.33 -17.00 -16.56
N PRO A 556 0.81 -17.21 -15.88
CA PRO A 556 2.14 -17.29 -16.49
C PRO A 556 2.42 -18.73 -16.90
N GLU A 557 1.63 -19.28 -17.81
CA GLU A 557 1.67 -20.73 -18.05
C GLU A 557 3.03 -21.27 -18.52
N ASN A 558 3.82 -20.44 -19.20
CA ASN A 558 5.18 -20.82 -19.64
C ASN A 558 6.18 -20.93 -18.48
N ALA A 559 5.87 -20.33 -17.32
CA ALA A 559 6.73 -20.33 -16.14
C ALA A 559 6.31 -21.37 -15.09
N LEU A 560 5.15 -22.03 -15.25
CA LEU A 560 4.60 -22.94 -14.24
C LEU A 560 4.92 -24.39 -14.58
N ASP A 561 5.66 -25.06 -13.69
CA ASP A 561 5.81 -26.51 -13.72
C ASP A 561 4.56 -27.19 -13.14
N LEU A 562 4.25 -28.41 -13.61
CA LEU A 562 3.18 -29.27 -13.13
C LEU A 562 3.26 -29.43 -11.60
N ALA A 563 4.46 -29.49 -11.04
CA ALA A 563 4.70 -29.61 -9.60
C ALA A 563 4.12 -28.46 -8.75
N TYR A 564 3.94 -27.25 -9.32
CA TYR A 564 3.43 -26.09 -8.60
C TYR A 564 1.97 -25.75 -8.94
N ALA A 565 1.36 -26.44 -9.90
CA ALA A 565 0.00 -26.15 -10.34
C ALA A 565 -1.05 -26.37 -9.23
N ASP A 566 -0.85 -27.39 -8.40
CA ASP A 566 -1.70 -27.63 -7.23
C ASP A 566 -1.53 -26.54 -6.15
N ASN A 567 -0.29 -26.07 -5.90
CA ASN A 567 -0.03 -24.99 -4.95
C ASN A 567 -0.70 -23.68 -5.39
N VAL A 568 -0.67 -23.37 -6.68
CA VAL A 568 -1.38 -22.22 -7.25
C VAL A 568 -2.89 -22.35 -7.03
N ALA A 569 -3.45 -23.53 -7.26
CA ALA A 569 -4.86 -23.77 -7.01
C ALA A 569 -5.24 -23.62 -5.53
N GLU A 570 -4.37 -24.03 -4.61
CA GLU A 570 -4.57 -23.80 -3.17
C GLU A 570 -4.52 -22.32 -2.80
N MET A 571 -3.55 -21.59 -3.33
CA MET A 571 -3.41 -20.15 -3.11
C MET A 571 -4.68 -19.39 -3.54
N PHE A 572 -5.21 -19.66 -4.75
CA PHE A 572 -6.46 -19.05 -5.21
C PHE A 572 -7.70 -19.55 -4.47
N ASN A 573 -7.71 -20.78 -3.99
CA ASN A 573 -8.81 -21.28 -3.15
C ASN A 573 -8.81 -20.60 -1.77
N GLN A 574 -7.65 -20.22 -1.24
CA GLN A 574 -7.57 -19.42 -0.02
C GLN A 574 -8.09 -17.99 -0.24
N PHE A 575 -7.75 -17.40 -1.38
CA PHE A 575 -8.26 -16.08 -1.75
C PHE A 575 -9.78 -16.07 -1.96
N ARG A 576 -10.33 -17.16 -2.52
CA ARG A 576 -11.77 -17.40 -2.55
C ARG A 576 -12.36 -17.42 -1.14
N ALA A 577 -11.72 -18.13 -0.21
CA ALA A 577 -12.20 -18.25 1.17
C ALA A 577 -12.18 -16.90 1.91
N ALA A 578 -11.30 -15.99 1.50
CA ALA A 578 -11.24 -14.60 1.94
C ALA A 578 -12.25 -13.66 1.23
N GLY A 579 -13.27 -14.19 0.54
CA GLY A 579 -14.31 -13.35 -0.08
C GLY A 579 -13.93 -12.71 -1.42
N CYS A 580 -12.72 -12.94 -1.92
CA CYS A 580 -12.20 -12.30 -3.12
C CYS A 580 -12.51 -13.05 -4.43
N TYR A 581 -12.54 -12.29 -5.53
CA TYR A 581 -12.80 -12.78 -6.89
C TYR A 581 -11.51 -12.76 -7.70
N ALA A 582 -11.32 -13.75 -8.58
CA ALA A 582 -10.19 -13.77 -9.50
C ALA A 582 -10.66 -14.02 -10.93
N LEU A 583 -10.33 -13.12 -11.85
CA LEU A 583 -10.54 -13.28 -13.29
C LEU A 583 -9.20 -13.65 -13.93
N LEU A 584 -9.08 -14.90 -14.35
CA LEU A 584 -7.83 -15.51 -14.79
C LEU A 584 -7.92 -15.91 -16.26
N THR A 585 -6.83 -15.78 -17.01
CA THR A 585 -6.71 -16.43 -18.33
C THR A 585 -5.86 -17.68 -18.22
N ALA A 586 -6.19 -18.72 -18.98
CA ALA A 586 -5.41 -19.95 -19.09
C ALA A 586 -5.40 -20.47 -20.54
N ASN A 587 -4.32 -21.08 -20.99
CA ASN A 587 -4.32 -21.87 -22.21
C ASN A 587 -4.92 -23.24 -21.97
N LEU A 588 -5.51 -23.75 -23.04
CA LEU A 588 -6.06 -25.09 -23.03
C LEU A 588 -4.93 -26.09 -23.29
N GLN A 589 -4.43 -26.70 -22.22
CA GLN A 589 -3.37 -27.72 -22.23
C GLN A 589 -3.60 -28.74 -21.12
N ALA A 590 -3.20 -29.99 -21.37
CA ALA A 590 -3.30 -31.06 -20.37
C ALA A 590 -2.33 -30.83 -19.21
N GLY A 591 -2.80 -30.94 -17.96
CA GLY A 591 -1.97 -30.67 -16.78
C GLY A 591 -1.65 -29.19 -16.54
N GLY A 592 -2.25 -28.27 -17.30
CA GLY A 592 -2.11 -26.83 -17.08
C GLY A 592 -2.85 -26.34 -15.84
N VAL A 593 -2.61 -25.09 -15.45
CA VAL A 593 -3.14 -24.48 -14.21
C VAL A 593 -4.67 -24.45 -14.11
N ALA A 594 -5.37 -24.47 -15.26
CA ALA A 594 -6.83 -24.49 -15.30
C ALA A 594 -7.42 -25.75 -14.64
N GLU A 595 -6.78 -26.91 -14.80
CA GLU A 595 -7.26 -28.18 -14.28
C GLU A 595 -7.34 -28.21 -12.74
N PRO A 596 -6.24 -27.96 -11.99
CA PRO A 596 -6.30 -27.95 -10.53
C PRO A 596 -7.18 -26.82 -9.97
N LEU A 597 -7.21 -25.64 -10.62
CA LEU A 597 -8.10 -24.53 -10.23
C LEU A 597 -9.58 -24.92 -10.30
N LEU A 598 -10.01 -25.54 -11.40
CA LEU A 598 -11.41 -25.97 -11.56
C LEU A 598 -11.75 -27.18 -10.68
N LYS A 599 -10.83 -28.13 -10.49
CA LYS A 599 -11.06 -29.30 -9.62
C LYS A 599 -11.37 -28.93 -8.18
N LYS A 600 -10.75 -27.87 -7.64
CA LYS A 600 -11.00 -27.38 -6.27
C LYS A 600 -12.40 -26.77 -6.10
N ILE A 601 -13.11 -26.42 -7.18
CA ILE A 601 -14.51 -25.98 -7.15
C ILE A 601 -15.42 -27.22 -7.04
N LYS A 602 -16.09 -27.39 -5.90
CA LYS A 602 -16.75 -28.66 -5.53
C LYS A 602 -18.19 -28.87 -6.04
N PRO A 603 -18.99 -27.87 -6.44
CA PRO A 603 -20.16 -28.13 -7.27
C PRO A 603 -19.78 -28.19 -8.75
N LEU A 604 -20.07 -29.31 -9.42
CA LEU A 604 -19.77 -29.47 -10.85
C LEU A 604 -20.48 -28.42 -11.72
N GLY A 605 -21.72 -28.06 -11.38
CA GLY A 605 -22.44 -26.99 -12.05
C GLY A 605 -21.74 -25.63 -11.95
N GLU A 606 -21.08 -25.36 -10.83
CA GLU A 606 -20.31 -24.13 -10.62
C GLU A 606 -19.04 -24.10 -11.48
N ARG A 607 -18.39 -25.26 -11.73
CA ARG A 607 -17.23 -25.34 -12.63
C ARG A 607 -17.56 -24.85 -14.03
N LYS A 608 -18.70 -25.27 -14.58
CA LYS A 608 -19.16 -24.86 -15.91
C LYS A 608 -19.43 -23.36 -15.99
N LEU A 609 -20.00 -22.78 -14.94
CA LEU A 609 -20.25 -21.34 -14.86
C LEU A 609 -18.97 -20.51 -14.71
N ARG A 610 -17.88 -21.11 -14.24
CA ARG A 610 -16.59 -20.45 -14.01
C ARG A 610 -15.58 -20.66 -15.13
N ALA A 611 -15.93 -21.37 -16.19
CA ALA A 611 -15.05 -21.67 -17.31
C ALA A 611 -15.63 -21.07 -18.60
N PHE A 612 -15.03 -19.98 -19.06
CA PHE A 612 -15.38 -19.34 -20.32
C PHE A 612 -14.58 -19.95 -21.48
N ASN A 613 -15.29 -20.57 -22.43
CA ASN A 613 -14.68 -21.23 -23.58
C ASN A 613 -14.40 -20.23 -24.71
N MET A 614 -13.15 -19.78 -24.86
CA MET A 614 -12.80 -18.88 -25.97
C MET A 614 -12.96 -19.52 -27.34
N LEU A 615 -12.91 -20.86 -27.43
CA LEU A 615 -13.00 -21.56 -28.71
C LEU A 615 -14.38 -21.33 -29.37
N SER A 616 -15.46 -21.17 -28.60
CA SER A 616 -16.80 -20.93 -29.16
C SER A 616 -17.02 -19.51 -29.66
N HIS A 617 -16.15 -18.56 -29.30
CA HIS A 617 -16.35 -17.13 -29.56
C HIS A 617 -15.29 -16.52 -30.49
N ALA A 618 -14.06 -17.00 -30.42
CA ALA A 618 -12.93 -16.46 -31.17
C ALA A 618 -12.86 -16.96 -32.61
N GLU A 619 -12.33 -16.14 -33.51
CA GLU A 619 -11.98 -16.58 -34.86
C GLU A 619 -10.74 -17.48 -34.81
N LEU A 620 -10.95 -18.78 -35.08
CA LEU A 620 -9.88 -19.78 -35.03
C LEU A 620 -8.98 -19.70 -36.26
N SER A 621 -7.67 -19.78 -36.04
CA SER A 621 -6.70 -20.01 -37.11
C SER A 621 -6.91 -21.36 -37.81
N GLY A 622 -6.37 -21.52 -39.02
CA GLY A 622 -6.44 -22.78 -39.76
C GLY A 622 -5.84 -23.97 -38.99
N VAL A 623 -4.79 -23.75 -38.18
CA VAL A 623 -4.19 -24.78 -37.33
C VAL A 623 -5.15 -25.21 -36.21
N GLN A 624 -5.82 -24.25 -35.57
CA GLN A 624 -6.76 -24.52 -34.48
C GLN A 624 -8.05 -25.18 -34.99
N LYS A 625 -8.53 -24.79 -36.18
CA LYS A 625 -9.69 -25.42 -36.83
C LYS A 625 -9.45 -26.93 -37.06
N ARG A 626 -8.23 -27.31 -37.49
CA ARG A 626 -7.86 -28.72 -37.69
C ARG A 626 -7.84 -29.55 -36.40
N LYS A 627 -7.43 -28.95 -35.28
CA LYS A 627 -7.39 -29.61 -33.96
C LYS A 627 -8.64 -29.37 -33.12
N ARG A 628 -9.73 -28.87 -33.71
CA ARG A 628 -10.93 -28.50 -32.97
C ARG A 628 -11.51 -29.65 -32.12
N PRO A 629 -11.64 -30.90 -32.63
CA PRO A 629 -12.18 -32.01 -31.84
C PRO A 629 -11.34 -32.31 -30.58
N ASP A 630 -10.01 -32.26 -30.71
CA ASP A 630 -9.10 -32.48 -29.58
C ASP A 630 -9.23 -31.40 -28.52
N LEU A 631 -9.31 -30.13 -28.97
CA LEU A 631 -9.48 -28.97 -28.11
C LEU A 631 -10.82 -29.03 -27.37
N ASP A 632 -11.94 -29.32 -28.05
CA ASP A 632 -13.24 -29.45 -27.39
C ASP A 632 -13.24 -30.60 -26.38
N THR A 633 -12.58 -31.73 -26.70
CA THR A 633 -12.43 -32.86 -25.77
C THR A 633 -11.66 -32.47 -24.52
N GLN A 634 -10.54 -31.75 -24.67
CA GLN A 634 -9.77 -31.24 -23.54
C GLN A 634 -10.57 -30.26 -22.69
N PHE A 635 -11.30 -29.32 -23.31
CA PHE A 635 -12.12 -28.37 -22.57
C PHE A 635 -13.22 -29.07 -21.78
N ASN A 636 -13.93 -30.02 -22.40
CA ASN A 636 -14.99 -30.77 -21.75
C ASN A 636 -14.47 -31.57 -20.54
N LYS A 637 -13.25 -32.12 -20.63
CA LYS A 637 -12.59 -32.82 -19.52
C LYS A 637 -12.32 -31.89 -18.31
N LEU A 638 -12.06 -30.61 -18.54
CA LEU A 638 -11.82 -29.64 -17.45
C LEU A 638 -13.09 -29.30 -16.66
N ILE A 639 -14.25 -29.35 -17.31
CA ILE A 639 -15.54 -28.93 -16.74
C ILE A 639 -16.45 -30.11 -16.35
N SER A 640 -16.01 -31.33 -16.62
CA SER A 640 -16.54 -32.61 -16.12
C SER A 640 -15.93 -32.98 -14.78
#